data_AF-A0A928CQA4-F1
#
_entry.id   AF-A0A928CQA4-F1
#
_cell.length_a   1.000
_cell.length_b   1.000
_cell.length_c   1.000
_cell.angle_alpha   90.00
_cell.angle_beta   90.00
_cell.angle_gamma   90.00
#
_symmetry.space_group_name_H-M   'P 1'
#
loop_
_entity.id
_entity.type
_entity.pdbx_description
1 polymer ?
#
loop_
_entity_poly.entity_id
_entity_poly.type
_entity_poly.pdbx_seq_one_letter_code
_entity_poly.pdbx_strand_id
1 'polypeptide(L)'
;MKLDFRIEWGYQILYSRRHYHPQYIWDGHLDCEKGRLESLSLYHYPRCISGPVNCPRETPLTGNSWQETTRRALSGLHVKAEAEPDAVFHLVTASGNFDFTARQIAEEGRIVFDVGPKYGNCHVTVIRTGFLWFRPAPRAGETGLDAESLPLPVHDWERMRSAWLEPGGTVRFSCDLTQGGEQIFHLIAMGANHYDPETENVVCDTFPMVLKCDGRIVAEFKHYFRKHYVVQILEDVWARFQAAAGTHEFELVNANPRFPLLINRVSFIPSRMQAEELVLPRWVIAGEKVFGRIHHTGEPVTCEVKYIGKVQKLKLEPGWNEFPFTLDEPGQNVEFVTDTGLRGTVAEVWSVPAEKHPLMAGSDLTSVPHDDSGEMEWLLDYMNRTRMGNLIVIRSHLFHDYAGKQKRDPDDALLEKWGKYCLEHRIHVEAATDYESGTLAKAAGEMMHAAGKHELTGRLYAFDPDHELRPESMREAAENYVAFLREKTDEMHRSVQRVGLGDASGGQRYCYQGGVDYIRAETMVPNTMHLCSLARTASEAMSDGTWGVHIATQHAMQPYFMNQLGLFFLSLYQSWMMGANMFYEEDSLFVMWKEERQCWDDALTRGKRDMLRDFYHFIMTHPRQGHSCRPIAFLEGRYAAPFNGFVCGGNQDPHYSVWGQFGRDLPEWGHGQPEKCRQLLDVLMPGCLTHPLRQKYEKQRHFFAGTPFGDFDEVPVEAGADFFRQYRLLLNLGWNTLIPEDYEKLCGFVREGGTLLTGLPQFGTQEKRDFSDFRLFRGGDLSELCGIKVFGPAGHEFSGQWNCAARQSVPEVELSAMPSDDPGEDGPCRLASVELAGAEVVAWDAVTALPLLTSFRYGKGKVYVITAWAYPGHEALQKFSAAWISKLARENRGDWFADDPSREVFWSVRRFDDPRCGQLFMLNTDWTQPGNRKKVAVHAGGLTFDYDVTERVPAMLTVAGSRVLETAPENYLEYRGVHGNAAEFSLHSCGKASVTIRSAAGTKEIKLQTAPGGAVFSVDME
;
A
#
# COMPACT_ATOMS: atom_id res chain seq x y z
N MET A 1 -28.33 -1.82 34.84
CA MET A 1 -26.87 -2.00 34.75
C MET A 1 -26.23 -0.65 34.52
N LYS A 2 -25.01 -0.42 35.04
CA LYS A 2 -24.26 0.80 34.76
C LYS A 2 -23.40 0.61 33.52
N LEU A 3 -23.43 1.60 32.63
CA LEU A 3 -22.69 1.61 31.38
C LEU A 3 -21.81 2.85 31.34
N ASP A 4 -20.59 2.66 30.88
CA ASP A 4 -19.60 3.70 30.60
C ASP A 4 -19.05 3.38 29.19
N PHE A 5 -19.36 4.26 28.24
CA PHE A 5 -19.02 4.05 26.85
C PHE A 5 -18.88 5.37 26.11
N ARG A 6 -18.23 5.31 24.95
CA ARG A 6 -18.09 6.43 24.02
C ARG A 6 -18.74 6.10 22.69
N ILE A 7 -19.20 7.14 22.02
CA ILE A 7 -19.71 7.11 20.66
C ILE A 7 -18.77 7.99 19.84
N GLU A 8 -17.98 7.42 18.94
CA GLU A 8 -17.07 8.19 18.09
C GLU A 8 -17.59 8.22 16.67
N TRP A 9 -17.42 9.35 15.97
CA TRP A 9 -17.80 9.46 14.57
C TRP A 9 -16.81 10.28 13.76
N GLY A 10 -16.83 10.02 12.46
CA GLY A 10 -16.00 10.68 11.47
C GLY A 10 -14.99 9.71 10.83
N TYR A 11 -13.94 10.29 10.28
CA TYR A 11 -12.89 9.59 9.55
C TYR A 11 -11.66 10.47 9.36
N GLN A 12 -10.54 9.83 9.09
CA GLN A 12 -9.33 10.48 8.63
C GLN A 12 -8.65 9.62 7.57
N ILE A 13 -8.27 10.24 6.47
CA ILE A 13 -7.40 9.68 5.44
C ILE A 13 -6.17 10.58 5.43
N LEU A 14 -4.99 9.98 5.59
CA LEU A 14 -3.74 10.75 5.58
C LEU A 14 -3.38 11.04 4.12
N TYR A 15 -2.47 11.99 3.90
CA TYR A 15 -2.04 12.39 2.55
C TYR A 15 -3.20 12.74 1.60
N SER A 16 -4.01 13.72 1.99
CA SER A 16 -5.06 14.26 1.12
C SER A 16 -5.54 15.59 1.69
N ARG A 17 -5.75 16.63 0.87
CA ARG A 17 -6.14 17.97 1.37
C ARG A 17 -7.60 18.01 1.83
N ARG A 18 -7.89 18.78 2.89
CA ARG A 18 -9.16 18.72 3.63
C ARG A 18 -10.37 19.19 2.81
N HIS A 19 -10.20 20.13 1.89
CA HIS A 19 -11.31 20.68 1.09
C HIS A 19 -11.88 19.70 0.07
N TYR A 20 -11.17 18.63 -0.27
CA TYR A 20 -11.66 17.57 -1.16
C TYR A 20 -12.42 16.46 -0.43
N HIS A 21 -12.58 16.60 0.88
CA HIS A 21 -13.21 15.59 1.73
C HIS A 21 -14.66 15.95 2.08
N PRO A 22 -15.58 14.97 2.14
CA PRO A 22 -16.96 15.21 2.51
C PRO A 22 -17.08 15.80 3.92
N GLN A 23 -18.02 16.73 4.07
CA GLN A 23 -18.41 17.30 5.35
C GLN A 23 -19.63 16.55 5.88
N TYR A 24 -19.56 16.09 7.13
CA TYR A 24 -20.65 15.40 7.81
C TYR A 24 -21.16 16.25 8.96
N ILE A 25 -22.47 16.40 9.03
CA ILE A 25 -23.17 17.21 10.03
C ILE A 25 -23.72 16.27 11.10
N TRP A 26 -23.29 16.44 12.34
CA TRP A 26 -23.61 15.56 13.46
C TRP A 26 -24.54 16.20 14.48
N ASP A 27 -25.09 17.37 14.17
CA ASP A 27 -26.15 18.01 14.95
C ASP A 27 -27.23 16.98 15.27
N GLY A 28 -27.56 16.83 16.56
CA GLY A 28 -28.29 15.67 16.99
C GLY A 28 -28.59 15.59 18.48
N HIS A 29 -29.19 14.47 18.88
CA HIS A 29 -29.46 14.12 20.25
C HIS A 29 -29.33 12.60 20.51
N LEU A 30 -29.21 12.24 21.78
CA LEU A 30 -29.14 10.85 22.25
C LEU A 30 -30.27 10.58 23.24
N ASP A 31 -31.14 9.64 22.92
CA ASP A 31 -32.19 9.17 23.83
C ASP A 31 -31.91 7.77 24.34
N CYS A 32 -32.50 7.43 25.49
CA CYS A 32 -32.41 6.08 26.07
C CYS A 32 -33.80 5.63 26.54
N GLU A 33 -34.34 4.59 25.91
CA GLU A 33 -35.56 3.92 26.34
C GLU A 33 -35.23 2.90 27.44
N LYS A 34 -36.05 2.83 28.50
CA LYS A 34 -35.84 1.93 29.64
C LYS A 34 -34.48 2.10 30.32
N GLY A 35 -34.00 3.34 30.37
CA GLY A 35 -32.80 3.73 31.08
C GLY A 35 -32.74 5.23 31.35
N ARG A 36 -31.63 5.68 31.91
CA ARG A 36 -31.36 7.07 32.24
C ARG A 36 -29.91 7.39 31.90
N LEU A 37 -29.70 8.46 31.13
CA LEU A 37 -28.39 9.07 30.94
C LEU A 37 -27.98 9.78 32.24
N GLU A 38 -26.87 9.36 32.84
CA GLU A 38 -26.31 9.98 34.06
C GLU A 38 -25.46 11.20 33.70
N SER A 39 -24.63 11.09 32.66
CA SER A 39 -23.85 12.20 32.11
C SER A 39 -23.60 12.03 30.62
N LEU A 40 -23.52 13.16 29.92
CA LEU A 40 -23.18 13.24 28.52
C LEU A 40 -22.16 14.36 28.31
N SER A 41 -21.09 14.06 27.59
CA SER A 41 -20.06 15.04 27.23
C SER A 41 -19.71 14.93 25.75
N LEU A 42 -19.40 16.04 25.11
CA LEU A 42 -18.89 16.11 23.75
C LEU A 42 -17.38 15.91 23.74
N TYR A 43 -16.90 15.05 22.85
CA TYR A 43 -15.49 14.76 22.61
C TYR A 43 -15.01 15.46 21.35
N HIS A 44 -14.03 16.35 21.49
CA HIS A 44 -13.36 16.98 20.36
C HIS A 44 -11.92 16.49 20.25
N TYR A 45 -11.60 15.80 19.16
CA TYR A 45 -10.25 15.29 18.93
C TYR A 45 -9.32 16.40 18.41
N PRO A 46 -8.12 16.56 19.01
CA PRO A 46 -7.09 17.44 18.49
C PRO A 46 -6.75 17.08 17.04
N ARG A 47 -6.54 18.11 16.21
CA ARG A 47 -6.12 17.90 14.82
C ARG A 47 -4.64 17.60 14.78
N CYS A 48 -4.29 16.43 14.27
CA CYS A 48 -2.90 16.05 14.02
C CYS A 48 -2.75 15.51 12.60
N ILE A 49 -1.64 15.89 11.96
CA ILE A 49 -1.27 15.42 10.63
C ILE A 49 -1.04 13.91 10.58
N SER A 50 -0.72 13.28 11.71
CA SER A 50 -0.43 11.84 11.82
C SER A 50 -1.65 10.99 12.15
N GLY A 51 -2.85 11.56 12.21
CA GLY A 51 -4.05 10.84 12.60
C GLY A 51 -4.65 11.38 13.91
N PRO A 52 -5.74 10.80 14.39
CA PRO A 52 -6.29 11.10 15.71
C PRO A 52 -5.41 10.45 16.78
N VAL A 53 -4.23 10.99 17.06
CA VAL A 53 -3.26 10.33 17.96
C VAL A 53 -3.47 10.68 19.43
N ASN A 54 -4.04 11.85 19.69
CA ASN A 54 -4.26 12.39 21.03
C ASN A 54 -5.65 12.08 21.59
N CYS A 55 -5.78 12.07 22.92
CA CYS A 55 -7.08 11.97 23.59
C CYS A 55 -8.01 13.14 23.23
N PRO A 56 -9.34 12.93 23.27
CA PRO A 56 -10.29 14.01 23.01
C PRO A 56 -10.33 14.99 24.18
N ARG A 57 -10.62 16.25 23.88
CA ARG A 57 -11.05 17.21 24.91
C ARG A 57 -12.52 16.99 25.22
N GLU A 58 -12.83 16.80 26.49
CA GLU A 58 -14.18 16.52 26.98
C GLU A 58 -14.89 17.81 27.40
N THR A 59 -16.08 18.07 26.85
CA THR A 59 -16.93 19.20 27.22
C THR A 59 -18.29 18.70 27.70
N PRO A 60 -18.63 18.81 29.00
CA PRO A 60 -19.93 18.38 29.51
C PRO A 60 -21.10 19.09 28.82
N LEU A 61 -22.16 18.36 28.48
CA LEU A 61 -23.37 18.90 27.86
C LEU A 61 -24.48 19.15 28.87
N THR A 62 -25.20 20.27 28.70
CA THR A 62 -26.43 20.56 29.43
C THR A 62 -27.62 19.97 28.67
N GLY A 63 -27.91 18.68 28.90
CA GLY A 63 -28.98 17.95 28.24
C GLY A 63 -28.46 16.86 27.29
N ASN A 64 -29.29 16.44 26.36
CA ASN A 64 -29.02 15.30 25.47
C ASN A 64 -28.79 15.69 24.00
N SER A 65 -28.65 16.98 23.69
CA SER A 65 -28.53 17.51 22.32
C SER A 65 -27.23 18.30 22.12
N TRP A 66 -26.73 18.34 20.88
CA TRP A 66 -25.48 19.05 20.52
C TRP A 66 -25.49 19.53 19.06
N GLN A 67 -24.49 20.34 18.72
CA GLN A 67 -24.15 20.73 17.35
C GLN A 67 -22.69 20.39 17.08
N GLU A 68 -22.42 19.69 15.99
CA GLU A 68 -21.08 19.22 15.65
C GLU A 68 -20.95 18.96 14.15
N THR A 69 -19.77 19.16 13.58
CA THR A 69 -19.52 18.94 12.15
C THR A 69 -18.07 18.55 11.92
N THR A 70 -17.87 17.43 11.23
CA THR A 70 -16.53 16.93 10.91
C THR A 70 -16.27 16.99 9.41
N ARG A 71 -15.00 17.18 9.05
CA ARG A 71 -14.47 17.03 7.68
C ARG A 71 -13.05 16.54 7.82
N ARG A 72 -12.75 15.31 7.38
CA ARG A 72 -11.45 14.63 7.60
C ARG A 72 -10.97 14.81 9.06
N ALA A 73 -11.85 14.52 10.01
CA ALA A 73 -11.67 14.70 11.45
C ALA A 73 -12.57 13.72 12.22
N LEU A 74 -12.24 13.51 13.50
CA LEU A 74 -13.07 12.75 14.44
C LEU A 74 -13.69 13.66 15.50
N SER A 75 -14.86 13.24 15.99
CA SER A 75 -15.54 13.81 17.14
C SER A 75 -16.37 12.71 17.81
N GLY A 76 -17.04 12.99 18.92
CA GLY A 76 -17.87 11.96 19.54
C GLY A 76 -18.56 12.41 20.83
N LEU A 77 -19.06 11.44 21.58
CA LEU A 77 -19.66 11.58 22.90
C LEU A 77 -19.03 10.61 23.89
N HIS A 78 -19.03 11.01 25.15
CA HIS A 78 -18.85 10.14 26.30
C HIS A 78 -20.14 10.06 27.08
N VAL A 79 -20.56 8.83 27.37
CA VAL A 79 -21.87 8.52 27.93
C VAL A 79 -21.69 7.66 29.18
N LYS A 80 -22.27 8.12 30.28
CA LYS A 80 -22.53 7.29 31.46
C LYS A 80 -24.03 7.13 31.61
N ALA A 81 -24.49 5.90 31.76
CA ALA A 81 -25.92 5.59 31.80
C ALA A 81 -26.24 4.46 32.77
N GLU A 82 -27.45 4.48 33.31
CA GLU A 82 -28.04 3.39 34.06
C GLU A 82 -29.27 2.88 33.29
N ALA A 83 -29.21 1.63 32.81
CA ALA A 83 -30.21 1.12 31.87
C ALA A 83 -30.57 -0.36 32.12
N GLU A 84 -31.77 -0.78 31.73
CA GLU A 84 -32.13 -2.21 31.66
C GLU A 84 -31.36 -2.91 30.53
N PRO A 85 -31.10 -4.23 30.57
CA PRO A 85 -30.35 -4.90 29.49
C PRO A 85 -30.99 -4.78 28.10
N ASP A 86 -32.31 -4.67 28.01
CA ASP A 86 -33.06 -4.47 26.77
C ASP A 86 -33.33 -2.98 26.46
N ALA A 87 -32.72 -2.06 27.21
CA ALA A 87 -32.76 -0.63 26.90
C ALA A 87 -32.14 -0.35 25.52
N VAL A 88 -32.76 0.57 24.79
CA VAL A 88 -32.33 1.00 23.45
C VAL A 88 -31.85 2.44 23.55
N PHE A 89 -30.67 2.69 22.99
CA PHE A 89 -30.14 4.03 22.78
C PHE A 89 -30.42 4.46 21.35
N HIS A 90 -30.99 5.65 21.18
CA HIS A 90 -31.31 6.25 19.88
C HIS A 90 -30.40 7.45 19.64
N LEU A 91 -29.38 7.26 18.80
CA LEU A 91 -28.52 8.34 18.35
C LEU A 91 -29.11 8.92 17.06
N VAL A 92 -29.67 10.13 17.15
CA VAL A 92 -30.31 10.82 16.02
C VAL A 92 -29.46 12.02 15.61
N THR A 93 -28.93 12.00 14.40
CA THR A 93 -28.09 13.07 13.85
C THR A 93 -28.54 13.49 12.46
N ALA A 94 -28.12 14.66 12.00
CA ALA A 94 -28.36 15.10 10.62
C ALA A 94 -27.72 14.16 9.56
N SER A 95 -26.71 13.38 9.93
CA SER A 95 -26.04 12.41 9.04
C SER A 95 -26.59 10.98 9.14
N GLY A 96 -27.55 10.71 10.03
CA GLY A 96 -28.16 9.39 10.18
C GLY A 96 -28.73 9.12 11.57
N ASN A 97 -29.50 8.02 11.67
CA ASN A 97 -30.08 7.50 12.91
C ASN A 97 -29.48 6.13 13.20
N PHE A 98 -29.03 5.91 14.44
CA PHE A 98 -28.32 4.71 14.84
C PHE A 98 -28.87 4.20 16.17
N ASP A 99 -29.37 2.97 16.15
CA ASP A 99 -29.95 2.31 17.33
C ASP A 99 -29.05 1.18 17.80
N PHE A 100 -28.82 1.10 19.11
CA PHE A 100 -28.05 0.04 19.74
C PHE A 100 -28.53 -0.20 21.18
N THR A 101 -28.35 -1.41 21.67
CA THR A 101 -28.88 -1.80 22.99
C THR A 101 -27.80 -1.82 24.09
N ALA A 102 -28.23 -1.65 25.34
CA ALA A 102 -27.39 -1.84 26.52
C ALA A 102 -26.70 -3.22 26.52
N ARG A 103 -27.41 -4.27 26.11
CA ARG A 103 -26.86 -5.63 25.97
C ARG A 103 -25.73 -5.69 24.93
N GLN A 104 -25.92 -5.11 23.74
CA GLN A 104 -24.89 -5.12 22.71
C GLN A 104 -23.61 -4.41 23.18
N ILE A 105 -23.72 -3.27 23.87
CA ILE A 105 -22.54 -2.59 24.43
C ILE A 105 -21.82 -3.48 25.44
N ALA A 106 -22.57 -4.19 26.30
CA ALA A 106 -22.00 -5.05 27.32
C ALA A 106 -21.35 -6.32 26.76
N GLU A 107 -21.97 -6.96 25.77
CA GLU A 107 -21.57 -8.25 25.20
C GLU A 107 -20.58 -8.13 24.04
N GLU A 108 -20.82 -7.21 23.10
CA GLU A 108 -19.98 -7.05 21.89
C GLU A 108 -18.79 -6.10 22.14
N GLY A 109 -18.92 -5.15 23.07
CA GLY A 109 -17.88 -4.18 23.44
C GLY A 109 -17.61 -3.08 22.40
N ARG A 110 -17.80 -3.37 21.11
CA ARG A 110 -17.70 -2.42 19.99
C ARG A 110 -18.79 -2.67 18.95
N ILE A 111 -19.49 -1.63 18.55
CA ILE A 111 -20.52 -1.65 17.49
C ILE A 111 -20.11 -0.60 16.44
N VAL A 112 -20.23 -0.93 15.15
CA VAL A 112 -19.83 -0.06 14.04
C VAL A 112 -20.97 0.12 13.07
N PHE A 113 -21.21 1.37 12.66
CA PHE A 113 -22.17 1.76 11.64
C PHE A 113 -21.45 2.54 10.53
N ASP A 114 -21.63 2.13 9.28
CA ASP A 114 -21.12 2.87 8.11
C ASP A 114 -21.98 4.12 7.85
N VAL A 115 -21.33 5.23 7.47
CA VAL A 115 -22.01 6.51 7.17
C VAL A 115 -21.62 7.05 5.80
N GLY A 116 -22.63 7.27 4.97
CA GLY A 116 -22.45 7.82 3.63
C GLY A 116 -22.09 6.75 2.59
N PRO A 117 -21.30 7.09 1.55
CA PRO A 117 -21.00 6.17 0.46
C PRO A 117 -20.04 5.06 0.91
N LYS A 118 -20.12 3.90 0.23
CA LYS A 118 -19.35 2.68 0.51
C LYS A 118 -17.84 2.89 0.77
N TYR A 119 -17.20 3.78 0.02
CA TYR A 119 -15.76 4.08 0.12
C TYR A 119 -15.46 5.44 0.79
N GLY A 120 -16.46 6.02 1.47
CA GLY A 120 -16.35 7.30 2.17
C GLY A 120 -15.62 7.21 3.51
N ASN A 121 -15.46 6.00 4.05
CA ASN A 121 -14.69 5.69 5.26
C ASN A 121 -15.17 6.38 6.54
N CYS A 122 -16.36 6.96 6.53
CA CYS A 122 -16.98 7.57 7.70
C CYS A 122 -17.82 6.56 8.46
N HIS A 123 -17.66 6.53 9.78
CA HIS A 123 -18.34 5.57 10.64
C HIS A 123 -18.89 6.25 11.88
N VAL A 124 -19.89 5.63 12.51
CA VAL A 124 -20.20 5.80 13.93
C VAL A 124 -19.75 4.53 14.65
N THR A 125 -18.96 4.66 15.70
CA THR A 125 -18.47 3.54 16.51
C THR A 125 -18.90 3.72 17.97
N VAL A 126 -19.62 2.77 18.52
CA VAL A 126 -19.96 2.71 19.95
C VAL A 126 -18.96 1.77 20.62
N ILE A 127 -18.22 2.25 21.63
CA ILE A 127 -17.14 1.50 22.28
C ILE A 127 -17.33 1.55 23.79
N ARG A 128 -17.42 0.40 24.45
CA ARG A 128 -17.37 0.32 25.91
C ARG A 128 -16.03 0.83 26.42
N THR A 129 -16.03 1.69 27.44
CA THR A 129 -14.78 2.22 28.02
C THR A 129 -13.85 1.09 28.46
N GLY A 130 -12.56 1.19 28.11
CA GLY A 130 -11.55 0.15 28.37
C GLY A 130 -11.57 -1.05 27.42
N PHE A 131 -12.52 -1.16 26.48
CA PHE A 131 -12.54 -2.25 25.50
C PHE A 131 -11.63 -1.96 24.31
N LEU A 132 -10.64 -2.84 24.07
CA LEU A 132 -9.75 -2.81 22.91
C LEU A 132 -10.09 -3.96 21.97
N TRP A 133 -10.84 -3.65 20.91
CA TRP A 133 -11.41 -4.65 19.98
C TRP A 133 -10.37 -5.53 19.27
N PHE A 134 -9.15 -5.02 19.12
CA PHE A 134 -8.04 -5.69 18.45
C PHE A 134 -7.24 -6.60 19.38
N ARG A 135 -7.43 -6.51 20.69
CA ARG A 135 -6.60 -7.21 21.68
C ARG A 135 -7.12 -8.62 21.93
N PRO A 136 -6.31 -9.66 21.69
CA PRO A 136 -6.72 -11.02 22.00
C PRO A 136 -6.75 -11.27 23.51
N ALA A 137 -7.64 -12.18 23.93
CA ALA A 137 -7.61 -12.74 25.27
C ALA A 137 -6.27 -13.48 25.52
N PRO A 138 -5.78 -13.55 26.78
CA PRO A 138 -4.61 -14.35 27.12
C PRO A 138 -4.73 -15.80 26.61
N ARG A 139 -3.65 -16.38 26.09
CA ARG A 139 -3.64 -17.78 25.66
C ARG A 139 -3.64 -18.70 26.89
N ALA A 140 -3.96 -19.99 26.67
CA ALA A 140 -3.89 -20.99 27.72
C ALA A 140 -2.50 -21.03 28.37
N GLY A 141 -2.44 -20.83 29.69
CA GLY A 141 -1.20 -20.79 30.49
C GLY A 141 -0.61 -19.39 30.67
N GLU A 142 -1.02 -18.41 29.87
CA GLU A 142 -0.64 -17.02 30.06
C GLU A 142 -1.54 -16.36 31.11
N THR A 143 -1.00 -15.40 31.83
CA THR A 143 -1.77 -14.56 32.74
C THR A 143 -1.40 -13.11 32.49
N GLY A 144 -2.36 -12.20 32.57
CA GLY A 144 -2.11 -10.79 32.33
C GLY A 144 -3.03 -9.89 33.12
N LEU A 145 -2.52 -8.70 33.39
CA LEU A 145 -3.18 -7.62 34.11
C LEU A 145 -3.19 -6.40 33.18
N ASP A 146 -4.38 -5.87 32.89
CA ASP A 146 -4.52 -4.59 32.21
C ASP A 146 -4.31 -3.44 33.21
N ALA A 147 -4.11 -2.22 32.69
CA ALA A 147 -3.86 -1.00 33.47
C ALA A 147 -4.79 -0.84 34.70
N GLU A 148 -6.09 -1.12 34.56
CA GLU A 148 -7.09 -0.97 35.62
C GLU A 148 -6.93 -1.96 36.78
N SER A 149 -6.20 -3.05 36.57
CA SER A 149 -5.93 -4.05 37.61
C SER A 149 -4.73 -3.69 38.48
N LEU A 150 -3.95 -2.67 38.10
CA LEU A 150 -2.78 -2.22 38.84
C LEU A 150 -3.18 -1.14 39.86
N PRO A 151 -2.59 -1.15 41.08
CA PRO A 151 -2.89 -0.14 42.10
C PRO A 151 -2.13 1.17 41.83
N LEU A 152 -2.37 1.76 40.67
CA LEU A 152 -1.77 3.00 40.19
C LEU A 152 -2.85 3.96 39.68
N PRO A 153 -2.57 5.27 39.61
CA PRO A 153 -3.39 6.21 38.87
C PRO A 153 -3.52 5.76 37.40
N VAL A 154 -4.75 5.69 36.89
CA VAL A 154 -5.04 5.35 35.50
C VAL A 154 -5.56 6.59 34.79
N HIS A 155 -4.91 6.93 33.68
CA HIS A 155 -5.27 8.07 32.85
C HIS A 155 -5.36 7.66 31.38
N ASP A 156 -6.22 8.35 30.64
CA ASP A 156 -6.21 8.31 29.19
C ASP A 156 -5.15 9.31 28.69
N TRP A 157 -4.20 8.83 27.90
CA TRP A 157 -3.15 9.65 27.31
C TRP A 157 -2.72 9.05 25.97
N GLU A 158 -2.61 9.88 24.94
CA GLU A 158 -2.31 9.43 23.57
C GLU A 158 -3.27 8.29 23.18
N ARG A 159 -4.57 8.48 23.43
CA ARG A 159 -5.65 7.50 23.19
C ARG A 159 -5.47 6.12 23.84
N MET A 160 -4.53 5.97 24.76
CA MET A 160 -4.32 4.74 25.50
C MET A 160 -4.64 4.96 26.97
N ARG A 161 -5.54 4.13 27.50
CA ARG A 161 -5.80 4.04 28.92
C ARG A 161 -4.65 3.28 29.60
N SER A 162 -3.90 3.96 30.46
CA SER A 162 -2.64 3.42 31.02
C SER A 162 -2.51 3.72 32.50
N ALA A 163 -1.85 2.82 33.23
CA ALA A 163 -1.48 2.98 34.64
C ALA A 163 -0.11 3.66 34.75
N TRP A 164 -0.02 4.72 35.55
CA TRP A 164 1.15 5.59 35.59
C TRP A 164 2.05 5.26 36.77
N LEU A 165 3.28 4.82 36.46
CA LEU A 165 4.32 4.56 37.44
C LEU A 165 5.35 5.68 37.42
N GLU A 166 5.33 6.51 38.46
CA GLU A 166 6.19 7.69 38.61
C GLU A 166 7.70 7.38 38.49
N PRO A 167 8.54 8.38 38.14
CA PRO A 167 9.99 8.23 38.11
C PRO A 167 10.53 7.75 39.47
N GLY A 168 11.37 6.72 39.46
CA GLY A 168 11.86 6.07 40.69
C GLY A 168 10.81 5.29 41.48
N GLY A 169 9.58 5.19 40.98
CA GLY A 169 8.44 4.56 41.64
C GLY A 169 8.48 3.03 41.62
N THR A 170 7.61 2.41 42.42
CA THR A 170 7.41 0.95 42.44
C THR A 170 5.91 0.63 42.52
N VAL A 171 5.44 -0.33 41.72
CA VAL A 171 4.09 -0.88 41.81
C VAL A 171 4.15 -2.33 42.26
N ARG A 172 3.25 -2.72 43.17
CA ARG A 172 3.09 -4.10 43.63
C ARG A 172 1.78 -4.67 43.12
N PHE A 173 1.81 -5.92 42.66
CA PHE A 173 0.61 -6.63 42.21
C PHE A 173 0.79 -8.13 42.37
N SER A 174 -0.32 -8.85 42.51
CA SER A 174 -0.33 -10.30 42.62
C SER A 174 -0.73 -10.93 41.29
N CYS A 175 -0.03 -11.98 40.89
CA CYS A 175 -0.35 -12.75 39.70
C CYS A 175 -0.17 -14.23 39.98
N ASP A 176 -1.05 -15.06 39.42
CA ASP A 176 -0.95 -16.51 39.48
C ASP A 176 -0.17 -17.01 38.26
N LEU A 177 0.93 -17.71 38.49
CA LEU A 177 1.71 -18.35 37.44
C LEU A 177 1.22 -19.79 37.27
N THR A 178 0.67 -20.09 36.10
CA THR A 178 0.08 -21.41 35.84
C THR A 178 1.10 -22.54 35.80
N GLN A 179 2.37 -22.24 35.56
CA GLN A 179 3.48 -23.19 35.44
C GLN A 179 4.75 -22.62 36.09
N GLY A 180 5.57 -23.49 36.68
CA GLY A 180 6.88 -23.11 37.21
C GLY A 180 7.98 -23.27 36.16
N GLY A 181 9.13 -22.66 36.39
CA GLY A 181 10.27 -22.64 35.48
C GLY A 181 10.53 -21.26 34.91
N GLU A 182 11.06 -21.22 33.68
CA GLU A 182 11.33 -19.97 32.99
C GLU A 182 10.03 -19.29 32.58
N GLN A 183 9.90 -18.01 32.91
CA GLN A 183 8.79 -17.14 32.57
C GLN A 183 9.31 -15.99 31.72
N ILE A 184 8.48 -15.53 30.79
CA ILE A 184 8.66 -14.29 30.06
C ILE A 184 7.71 -13.27 30.69
N PHE A 185 8.28 -12.24 31.29
CA PHE A 185 7.59 -11.00 31.61
C PHE A 185 7.47 -10.17 30.34
N HIS A 186 6.23 -9.86 29.94
CA HIS A 186 5.92 -9.03 28.79
C HIS A 186 5.17 -7.79 29.26
N LEU A 187 5.78 -6.63 29.04
CA LEU A 187 5.24 -5.33 29.37
C LEU A 187 4.88 -4.60 28.08
N ILE A 188 3.66 -4.08 28.01
CA ILE A 188 3.23 -3.17 26.95
C ILE A 188 3.13 -1.78 27.57
N ALA A 189 3.97 -0.85 27.13
CA ALA A 189 4.11 0.44 27.79
C ALA A 189 4.52 1.59 26.85
N MET A 190 4.47 2.81 27.41
CA MET A 190 4.96 4.05 26.81
C MET A 190 5.76 4.85 27.85
N GLY A 191 6.53 5.84 27.37
CA GLY A 191 7.03 6.93 28.20
C GLY A 191 6.19 8.19 28.04
N ALA A 192 6.12 9.03 29.06
CA ALA A 192 5.60 10.40 28.96
C ALA A 192 6.44 11.35 29.80
N ASN A 193 6.34 12.66 29.55
CA ASN A 193 7.03 13.65 30.38
C ASN A 193 6.43 13.73 31.80
N HIS A 194 5.13 14.00 31.87
CA HIS A 194 4.28 14.00 33.07
C HIS A 194 2.81 13.96 32.61
N TYR A 195 1.87 13.72 33.53
CA TYR A 195 0.45 13.78 33.21
C TYR A 195 -0.02 15.24 33.16
N ASP A 196 -0.48 15.66 32.00
CA ASP A 196 -1.20 16.92 31.80
C ASP A 196 -2.47 16.61 30.97
N PRO A 197 -3.68 16.84 31.50
CA PRO A 197 -4.92 16.59 30.78
C PRO A 197 -5.14 17.51 29.57
N GLU A 198 -4.40 18.63 29.48
CA GLU A 198 -4.53 19.61 28.39
C GLU A 198 -3.49 19.43 27.28
N THR A 199 -2.34 18.82 27.61
CA THR A 199 -1.18 18.70 26.72
C THR A 199 -0.55 17.31 26.80
N GLU A 200 -0.45 16.62 25.66
CA GLU A 200 0.25 15.35 25.58
C GLU A 200 1.69 15.55 25.08
N ASN A 201 2.66 15.35 25.98
CA ASN A 201 4.08 15.58 25.70
C ASN A 201 4.84 14.25 25.57
N VAL A 202 5.22 13.93 24.33
CA VAL A 202 6.00 12.74 23.97
C VAL A 202 7.46 12.84 24.43
N VAL A 203 8.10 11.70 24.69
CA VAL A 203 9.50 11.62 25.16
C VAL A 203 10.27 10.49 24.45
N CYS A 204 11.60 10.64 24.45
CA CYS A 204 12.52 9.59 24.05
C CYS A 204 13.56 9.38 25.15
N ASP A 205 13.60 8.20 25.78
CA ASP A 205 14.63 7.92 26.79
C ASP A 205 14.79 6.42 27.01
N THR A 206 15.92 6.04 27.60
CA THR A 206 16.10 4.69 28.11
C THR A 206 15.49 4.59 29.50
N PHE A 207 14.66 3.56 29.71
CA PHE A 207 14.01 3.27 30.98
C PHE A 207 14.62 2.02 31.58
N PRO A 208 15.53 2.13 32.58
CA PRO A 208 15.94 0.99 33.38
C PRO A 208 14.78 0.55 34.27
N MET A 209 14.54 -0.75 34.32
CA MET A 209 13.44 -1.36 35.06
C MET A 209 13.94 -2.57 35.84
N VAL A 210 13.32 -2.80 36.99
CA VAL A 210 13.62 -3.96 37.85
C VAL A 210 12.33 -4.68 38.17
N LEU A 211 12.29 -5.99 37.90
CA LEU A 211 11.21 -6.88 38.31
C LEU A 211 11.64 -7.68 39.53
N LYS A 212 10.82 -7.66 40.58
CA LYS A 212 10.96 -8.51 41.76
C LYS A 212 9.81 -9.50 41.85
N CYS A 213 10.10 -10.69 42.36
CA CYS A 213 9.14 -11.73 42.70
C CYS A 213 9.40 -12.14 44.15
N ASP A 214 8.37 -12.06 45.00
CA ASP A 214 8.43 -12.36 46.44
C ASP A 214 9.60 -11.64 47.15
N GLY A 215 9.77 -10.35 46.84
CA GLY A 215 10.80 -9.48 47.40
C GLY A 215 12.22 -9.68 46.85
N ARG A 216 12.44 -10.63 45.93
CA ARG A 216 13.74 -10.88 45.29
C ARG A 216 13.78 -10.31 43.88
N ILE A 217 14.87 -9.65 43.50
CA ILE A 217 15.08 -9.22 42.11
C ILE A 217 15.22 -10.47 41.24
N VAL A 218 14.36 -10.57 40.22
CA VAL A 218 14.33 -11.70 39.29
C VAL A 218 14.71 -11.29 37.87
N ALA A 219 14.59 -10.01 37.52
CA ALA A 219 15.11 -9.46 36.27
C ALA A 219 15.47 -7.97 36.41
N GLU A 220 16.53 -7.55 35.73
CA GLU A 220 16.92 -6.17 35.49
C GLU A 220 17.06 -5.98 33.98
N PHE A 221 16.37 -5.00 33.42
CA PHE A 221 16.30 -4.77 31.97
C PHE A 221 16.13 -3.28 31.67
N LYS A 222 16.38 -2.88 30.43
CA LYS A 222 16.21 -1.51 29.96
C LYS A 222 15.52 -1.53 28.60
N HIS A 223 14.69 -0.52 28.33
CA HIS A 223 14.07 -0.30 27.02
C HIS A 223 14.24 1.15 26.59
N TYR A 224 14.50 1.41 25.31
CA TYR A 224 14.49 2.77 24.77
C TYR A 224 13.11 3.09 24.19
N PHE A 225 12.31 3.82 24.96
CA PHE A 225 11.01 4.30 24.49
C PHE A 225 11.20 5.51 23.58
N ARG A 226 10.41 5.59 22.51
CA ARG A 226 10.61 6.58 21.44
C ARG A 226 9.30 7.12 20.89
N LYS A 227 9.46 8.11 20.02
CA LYS A 227 8.38 8.73 19.25
C LYS A 227 8.60 8.59 17.76
N HIS A 228 7.52 8.69 17.01
CA HIS A 228 7.53 8.93 15.57
C HIS A 228 6.79 10.24 15.30
N TYR A 229 7.45 11.23 14.70
CA TYR A 229 6.94 12.60 14.58
C TYR A 229 6.52 13.20 15.94
N VAL A 230 5.21 13.39 16.13
CA VAL A 230 4.58 13.95 17.34
C VAL A 230 3.85 12.87 18.15
N VAL A 231 4.14 11.60 17.88
CA VAL A 231 3.36 10.46 18.37
C VAL A 231 4.25 9.57 19.23
N GLN A 232 3.89 9.36 20.50
CA GLN A 232 4.55 8.35 21.33
C GLN A 232 4.20 6.95 20.82
N ILE A 233 5.15 6.03 20.71
CA ILE A 233 4.87 4.65 20.29
C ILE A 233 4.52 3.80 21.52
N LEU A 234 3.52 2.92 21.39
CA LEU A 234 3.24 1.86 22.36
C LEU A 234 4.14 0.66 22.01
N GLU A 235 5.00 0.28 22.95
CA GLU A 235 6.09 -0.65 22.69
C GLU A 235 5.98 -1.89 23.57
N ASP A 236 6.40 -3.02 23.01
CA ASP A 236 6.55 -4.28 23.71
C ASP A 236 7.94 -4.36 24.35
N VAL A 237 8.00 -4.75 25.63
CA VAL A 237 9.24 -4.95 26.38
C VAL A 237 9.22 -6.33 27.01
N TRP A 238 10.31 -7.08 26.86
CA TRP A 238 10.40 -8.46 27.34
C TRP A 238 11.56 -8.66 28.31
N ALA A 239 11.33 -9.44 29.35
CA ALA A 239 12.36 -9.92 30.27
C ALA A 239 12.12 -11.39 30.63
N ARG A 240 13.19 -12.17 30.81
CA ARG A 240 13.10 -13.56 31.24
C ARG A 240 13.48 -13.70 32.70
N PHE A 241 12.81 -14.61 33.42
CA PHE A 241 13.12 -14.91 34.81
C PHE A 241 12.68 -16.33 35.20
N GLN A 242 13.06 -16.81 36.39
CA GLN A 242 12.65 -18.11 36.93
C GLN A 242 11.69 -17.91 38.10
N ALA A 243 10.58 -18.66 38.12
CA ALA A 243 9.63 -18.66 39.23
C ALA A 243 8.93 -20.02 39.39
N ALA A 244 8.37 -20.28 40.58
CA ALA A 244 7.55 -21.46 40.80
C ALA A 244 6.14 -21.27 40.20
N ALA A 245 5.36 -22.35 40.11
CA ALA A 245 3.94 -22.23 39.84
C ALA A 245 3.20 -21.73 41.09
N GLY A 246 2.11 -21.01 40.89
CA GLY A 246 1.24 -20.51 41.95
C GLY A 246 1.23 -18.98 42.03
N THR A 247 0.61 -18.48 43.10
CA THR A 247 0.41 -17.05 43.30
C THR A 247 1.65 -16.40 43.89
N HIS A 248 2.15 -15.36 43.21
CA HIS A 248 3.33 -14.62 43.59
C HIS A 248 3.03 -13.12 43.74
N GLU A 249 3.79 -12.45 44.61
CA GLU A 249 3.79 -10.99 44.68
C GLU A 249 4.91 -10.44 43.78
N PHE A 250 4.53 -9.60 42.81
CA PHE A 250 5.47 -8.94 41.92
C PHE A 250 5.63 -7.47 42.29
N GLU A 251 6.86 -6.97 42.17
CA GLU A 251 7.16 -5.53 42.23
C GLU A 251 7.84 -5.10 40.93
N LEU A 252 7.26 -4.14 40.21
CA LEU A 252 7.92 -3.49 39.06
C LEU A 252 8.41 -2.11 39.48
N VAL A 253 9.71 -1.86 39.28
CA VAL A 253 10.37 -0.59 39.60
C VAL A 253 10.69 0.16 38.31
N ASN A 254 10.23 1.41 38.20
CA ASN A 254 10.69 2.35 37.17
C ASN A 254 11.94 3.06 37.70
N ALA A 255 13.13 2.61 37.30
CA ALA A 255 14.38 3.23 37.74
C ALA A 255 14.79 4.43 36.84
N ASN A 256 13.97 4.83 35.87
CA ASN A 256 14.17 6.11 35.18
C ASN A 256 13.95 7.27 36.18
N PRO A 257 14.90 8.20 36.32
CA PRO A 257 14.81 9.28 37.33
C PRO A 257 13.99 10.49 36.86
N ARG A 258 13.51 10.50 35.62
CA ARG A 258 12.90 11.67 34.97
C ARG A 258 11.45 11.47 34.60
N PHE A 259 11.11 10.31 34.04
CA PHE A 259 9.87 10.13 33.31
C PHE A 259 9.01 8.98 33.86
N PRO A 260 7.69 9.17 33.97
CA PRO A 260 6.76 8.10 34.30
C PRO A 260 6.72 7.03 33.20
N LEU A 261 6.54 5.79 33.63
CA LEU A 261 6.28 4.62 32.78
C LEU A 261 4.77 4.41 32.71
N LEU A 262 4.20 4.45 31.51
CA LEU A 262 2.77 4.28 31.26
C LEU A 262 2.51 2.82 30.91
N ILE A 263 2.00 2.06 31.86
CA ILE A 263 1.77 0.62 31.73
C ILE A 263 0.36 0.41 31.17
N ASN A 264 0.27 -0.16 29.97
CA ASN A 264 -1.01 -0.52 29.38
C ASN A 264 -1.40 -1.97 29.75
N ARG A 265 -0.44 -2.89 29.74
CA ARG A 265 -0.63 -4.29 30.13
C ARG A 265 0.66 -4.92 30.62
N VAL A 266 0.53 -5.83 31.60
CA VAL A 266 1.57 -6.75 32.03
C VAL A 266 1.08 -8.17 31.76
N SER A 267 1.93 -9.01 31.20
CA SER A 267 1.64 -10.43 31.00
C SER A 267 2.82 -11.31 31.42
N PHE A 268 2.49 -12.50 31.90
CA PHE A 268 3.43 -13.57 32.20
C PHE A 268 3.15 -14.73 31.27
N ILE A 269 4.15 -15.09 30.49
CA ILE A 269 4.07 -16.12 29.47
C ILE A 269 5.03 -17.23 29.89
N PRO A 270 4.54 -18.45 30.17
CA PRO A 270 5.43 -19.56 30.48
C PRO A 270 6.31 -19.83 29.26
N SER A 271 7.63 -19.79 29.46
CA SER A 271 8.57 -20.13 28.41
C SER A 271 8.50 -21.63 28.19
N ARG A 272 8.18 -22.06 26.96
CA ARG A 272 8.15 -23.48 26.60
C ARG A 272 9.56 -24.13 26.57
N MET A 273 10.62 -23.37 26.84
CA MET A 273 12.01 -23.74 26.55
C MET A 273 12.66 -24.76 27.52
N GLN A 274 11.88 -25.68 28.10
CA GLN A 274 12.45 -26.78 28.90
C GLN A 274 12.76 -28.05 28.10
N ALA A 275 12.38 -28.11 26.82
CA ALA A 275 12.66 -29.26 25.97
C ALA A 275 13.77 -28.95 24.97
N GLU A 276 14.63 -29.94 24.73
CA GLU A 276 15.43 -30.03 23.51
C GLU A 276 14.48 -29.94 22.30
N GLU A 277 14.72 -29.01 21.37
CA GLU A 277 13.83 -28.77 20.23
C GLU A 277 14.63 -28.63 18.94
N LEU A 278 14.14 -29.25 17.86
CA LEU A 278 14.64 -29.06 16.50
C LEU A 278 13.62 -28.25 15.70
N VAL A 279 14.01 -27.03 15.31
CA VAL A 279 13.19 -26.10 14.51
C VAL A 279 13.74 -26.04 13.10
N LEU A 280 12.84 -26.17 12.12
CA LEU A 280 13.15 -26.11 10.69
C LEU A 280 12.19 -25.15 9.99
N PRO A 281 12.60 -24.52 8.88
CA PRO A 281 11.69 -23.75 8.05
C PRO A 281 10.56 -24.66 7.55
N ARG A 282 9.34 -24.13 7.52
CA ARG A 282 8.16 -24.88 7.05
C ARG A 282 8.31 -25.29 5.59
N TRP A 283 8.87 -24.43 4.76
CA TRP A 283 9.03 -24.64 3.32
C TRP A 283 10.37 -24.09 2.84
N VAL A 284 10.93 -24.71 1.79
CA VAL A 284 12.19 -24.30 1.16
C VAL A 284 12.12 -24.44 -0.38
N ILE A 285 12.93 -23.67 -1.09
CA ILE A 285 13.20 -23.81 -2.52
C ILE A 285 14.40 -24.74 -2.73
N ALA A 286 14.28 -25.70 -3.65
CA ALA A 286 15.32 -26.65 -3.95
C ALA A 286 16.62 -25.94 -4.35
N GLY A 287 17.75 -26.36 -3.75
CA GLY A 287 19.06 -25.75 -3.96
C GLY A 287 19.32 -24.47 -3.15
N GLU A 288 18.35 -23.95 -2.40
CA GLU A 288 18.59 -22.79 -1.54
C GLU A 288 19.36 -23.16 -0.26
N LYS A 289 20.23 -22.27 0.21
CA LYS A 289 20.88 -22.40 1.52
C LYS A 289 19.92 -21.86 2.59
N VAL A 290 19.52 -22.72 3.51
CA VAL A 290 18.65 -22.42 4.65
C VAL A 290 19.28 -22.93 5.93
N PHE A 291 18.66 -22.61 7.07
CA PHE A 291 19.18 -22.93 8.38
C PHE A 291 18.15 -23.67 9.23
N GLY A 292 18.61 -24.73 9.90
CA GLY A 292 17.89 -25.42 10.96
C GLY A 292 18.48 -25.05 12.31
N ARG A 293 17.70 -25.20 13.38
CA ARG A 293 18.15 -24.85 14.74
C ARG A 293 17.83 -25.93 15.74
N ILE A 294 18.75 -26.16 16.67
CA ILE A 294 18.57 -27.05 17.82
C ILE A 294 18.71 -26.22 19.09
N HIS A 295 17.67 -26.20 19.92
CA HIS A 295 17.78 -25.71 21.28
C HIS A 295 18.33 -26.82 22.17
N HIS A 296 19.49 -26.56 22.78
CA HIS A 296 20.16 -27.49 23.69
C HIS A 296 20.21 -26.93 25.10
N THR A 297 19.91 -27.74 26.10
CA THR A 297 19.82 -27.33 27.51
C THR A 297 20.94 -27.89 28.37
N GLY A 298 21.69 -28.86 27.86
CA GLY A 298 22.74 -29.58 28.57
C GLY A 298 24.13 -28.97 28.39
N GLU A 299 25.12 -29.66 28.95
CA GLU A 299 26.54 -29.37 28.73
C GLU A 299 26.94 -29.58 27.26
N PRO A 300 27.95 -28.85 26.75
CA PRO A 300 28.33 -28.91 25.35
C PRO A 300 28.54 -30.35 24.85
N VAL A 301 27.80 -30.73 23.80
CA VAL A 301 27.77 -32.10 23.28
C VAL A 301 27.93 -32.11 21.76
N THR A 302 28.48 -33.19 21.22
CA THR A 302 28.44 -33.41 19.76
C THR A 302 27.12 -34.08 19.40
N CYS A 303 26.42 -33.52 18.42
CA CYS A 303 25.18 -34.04 17.86
C CYS A 303 25.34 -34.30 16.36
N GLU A 304 24.80 -35.40 15.87
CA GLU A 304 24.69 -35.71 14.45
C GLU A 304 23.27 -35.46 13.96
N VAL A 305 23.08 -34.51 13.05
CA VAL A 305 21.81 -34.28 12.34
C VAL A 305 21.82 -35.06 11.03
N LYS A 306 20.83 -35.93 10.83
CA LYS A 306 20.69 -36.82 9.68
C LYS A 306 19.47 -36.43 8.87
N TYR A 307 19.64 -36.23 7.56
CA TYR A 307 18.57 -35.88 6.61
C TYR A 307 18.98 -36.25 5.19
N ILE A 308 18.08 -36.82 4.39
CA ILE A 308 18.32 -37.24 2.98
C ILE A 308 19.68 -37.95 2.78
N GLY A 309 20.02 -38.92 3.63
CA GLY A 309 21.30 -39.64 3.55
C GLY A 309 22.56 -38.81 3.83
N LYS A 310 22.43 -37.51 4.13
CA LYS A 310 23.49 -36.62 4.62
C LYS A 310 23.55 -36.72 6.15
N VAL A 311 24.75 -36.54 6.70
CA VAL A 311 25.00 -36.45 8.15
C VAL A 311 25.85 -35.23 8.41
N GLN A 312 25.38 -34.34 9.27
CA GLN A 312 26.08 -33.14 9.68
C GLN A 312 26.40 -33.21 11.18
N LYS A 313 27.69 -33.05 11.51
CA LYS A 313 28.16 -33.00 12.89
C LYS A 313 28.13 -31.57 13.39
N LEU A 314 27.48 -31.37 14.53
CA LEU A 314 27.35 -30.09 15.20
C LEU A 314 27.89 -30.22 16.62
N LYS A 315 28.57 -29.18 17.09
CA LYS A 315 28.81 -29.01 18.51
C LYS A 315 27.68 -28.16 19.05
N LEU A 316 26.80 -28.77 19.85
CA LEU A 316 25.73 -28.07 20.54
C LEU A 316 26.30 -27.45 21.80
N GLU A 317 26.22 -26.14 21.91
CA GLU A 317 26.42 -25.38 23.14
C GLU A 317 25.05 -25.15 23.81
N PRO A 318 24.99 -24.86 25.12
CA PRO A 318 23.74 -24.43 25.75
C PRO A 318 23.08 -23.26 24.98
N GLY A 319 21.78 -23.37 24.71
CA GLY A 319 20.99 -22.41 23.95
C GLY A 319 20.70 -22.85 22.50
N TRP A 320 20.41 -21.88 21.63
CA TRP A 320 20.10 -22.14 20.23
C TRP A 320 21.36 -22.30 19.39
N ASN A 321 21.49 -23.45 18.72
CA ASN A 321 22.57 -23.78 17.81
C ASN A 321 22.02 -23.86 16.40
N GLU A 322 22.62 -23.15 15.47
CA GLU A 322 22.18 -23.14 14.08
C GLU A 322 23.09 -24.02 13.21
N PHE A 323 22.50 -24.63 12.18
CA PHE A 323 23.24 -25.35 11.16
C PHE A 323 22.68 -25.09 9.75
N PRO A 324 23.54 -24.79 8.76
CA PRO A 324 23.11 -24.61 7.40
C PRO A 324 22.84 -25.96 6.74
N PHE A 325 21.82 -26.03 5.89
CA PHE A 325 21.55 -27.17 5.02
C PHE A 325 20.98 -26.71 3.66
N THR A 326 21.04 -27.63 2.69
CA THR A 326 20.42 -27.46 1.38
C THR A 326 19.75 -28.77 0.99
N LEU A 327 18.52 -28.66 0.50
CA LEU A 327 17.75 -29.76 -0.07
C LEU A 327 17.70 -29.55 -1.59
N ASP A 328 18.36 -30.43 -2.33
CA ASP A 328 18.57 -30.27 -3.78
C ASP A 328 17.40 -30.82 -4.60
N GLU A 329 16.60 -31.70 -3.99
CA GLU A 329 15.49 -32.39 -4.65
C GLU A 329 14.15 -31.95 -4.05
N PRO A 330 13.11 -31.77 -4.86
CA PRO A 330 11.76 -31.47 -4.38
C PRO A 330 11.18 -32.63 -3.56
N GLY A 331 10.32 -32.31 -2.59
CA GLY A 331 9.84 -33.31 -1.64
C GLY A 331 8.82 -32.75 -0.63
N GLN A 332 8.12 -33.66 0.04
CA GLN A 332 7.20 -33.34 1.13
C GLN A 332 7.66 -34.03 2.40
N ASN A 333 7.44 -33.37 3.53
CA ASN A 333 7.72 -33.91 4.85
C ASN A 333 9.14 -34.51 4.96
N VAL A 334 10.16 -33.77 4.52
CA VAL A 334 11.56 -34.21 4.61
C VAL A 334 11.98 -34.25 6.07
N GLU A 335 12.24 -35.45 6.59
CA GLU A 335 12.56 -35.69 7.98
C GLU A 335 14.04 -35.38 8.28
N PHE A 336 14.27 -34.74 9.42
CA PHE A 336 15.55 -34.56 10.07
C PHE A 336 15.51 -35.28 11.41
N VAL A 337 16.53 -36.08 11.68
CA VAL A 337 16.66 -36.85 12.92
C VAL A 337 18.04 -36.62 13.51
N THR A 338 18.08 -36.28 14.80
CA THR A 338 19.32 -36.19 15.57
C THR A 338 19.66 -37.55 16.20
N ASP A 339 20.93 -37.80 16.51
CA ASP A 339 21.35 -38.95 17.31
C ASP A 339 20.88 -38.88 18.78
N THR A 340 20.47 -37.70 19.26
CA THR A 340 19.78 -37.51 20.55
C THR A 340 18.28 -37.84 20.51
N GLY A 341 17.72 -38.09 19.33
CA GLY A 341 16.33 -38.52 19.13
C GLY A 341 15.33 -37.41 18.80
N LEU A 342 15.77 -36.14 18.71
CA LEU A 342 14.95 -35.04 18.18
C LEU A 342 14.60 -35.29 16.73
N ARG A 343 13.35 -34.97 16.38
CA ARG A 343 12.82 -35.07 15.02
C ARG A 343 12.18 -33.75 14.63
N GLY A 344 12.38 -33.37 13.38
CA GLY A 344 11.79 -32.20 12.77
C GLY A 344 11.56 -32.46 11.29
N THR A 345 10.70 -31.67 10.68
CA THR A 345 10.33 -31.87 9.28
C THR A 345 10.30 -30.53 8.53
N VAL A 346 10.93 -30.48 7.36
CA VAL A 346 10.63 -29.47 6.35
C VAL A 346 9.39 -29.95 5.59
N ALA A 347 8.26 -29.26 5.75
CA ALA A 347 6.97 -29.73 5.24
C ALA A 347 6.95 -29.74 3.69
N GLU A 348 7.59 -28.75 3.06
CA GLU A 348 7.50 -28.53 1.62
C GLU A 348 8.86 -28.15 1.03
N VAL A 349 9.31 -28.86 -0.01
CA VAL A 349 10.52 -28.52 -0.79
C VAL A 349 10.10 -28.33 -2.24
N TRP A 350 10.10 -27.08 -2.69
CA TRP A 350 9.60 -26.67 -3.99
C TRP A 350 10.73 -26.56 -5.01
N SER A 351 10.51 -27.08 -6.22
CA SER A 351 11.42 -26.86 -7.35
C SER A 351 10.67 -26.10 -8.44
N VAL A 352 10.83 -24.78 -8.47
CA VAL A 352 10.17 -23.88 -9.42
C VAL A 352 11.19 -23.03 -10.17
N PRO A 353 10.86 -22.52 -11.37
CA PRO A 353 11.76 -21.63 -12.10
C PRO A 353 12.10 -20.35 -11.32
N ALA A 354 13.31 -19.83 -11.49
CA ALA A 354 13.67 -18.53 -10.94
C ALA A 354 13.03 -17.40 -11.78
N GLU A 355 12.63 -16.32 -11.12
CA GLU A 355 12.29 -15.07 -11.80
C GLU A 355 13.53 -14.39 -12.38
N LYS A 356 13.33 -13.58 -13.43
CA LYS A 356 14.42 -12.79 -14.05
C LYS A 356 15.11 -11.88 -13.04
N HIS A 357 14.34 -11.30 -12.13
CA HIS A 357 14.82 -10.41 -11.07
C HIS A 357 14.43 -11.00 -9.70
N PRO A 358 15.30 -10.88 -8.67
CA PRO A 358 14.98 -11.33 -7.32
C PRO A 358 13.68 -10.71 -6.80
N LEU A 359 12.90 -11.51 -6.08
CA LEU A 359 11.70 -11.08 -5.38
C LEU A 359 12.03 -10.83 -3.91
N MET A 360 11.62 -9.67 -3.41
CA MET A 360 11.95 -9.18 -2.08
C MET A 360 10.66 -8.81 -1.33
N ALA A 361 10.41 -9.43 -0.18
CA ALA A 361 9.28 -9.09 0.68
C ALA A 361 9.76 -8.89 2.11
N GLY A 362 9.27 -7.83 2.77
CA GLY A 362 9.82 -7.43 4.06
C GLY A 362 9.06 -6.33 4.76
N SER A 363 9.77 -5.68 5.68
CA SER A 363 9.25 -4.63 6.53
C SER A 363 10.32 -3.58 6.77
N ASP A 364 9.87 -2.34 6.90
CA ASP A 364 10.64 -1.31 7.58
C ASP A 364 10.68 -1.61 9.09
N LEU A 365 11.83 -1.34 9.71
CA LEU A 365 12.10 -1.59 11.12
C LEU A 365 12.15 -0.30 11.95
N THR A 366 11.56 0.77 11.44
CA THR A 366 11.31 2.07 12.11
C THR A 366 10.83 1.97 13.55
N SER A 367 10.02 0.95 13.82
CA SER A 367 9.47 0.65 15.13
C SER A 367 10.30 -0.36 15.94
N VAL A 368 11.59 -0.50 15.65
CA VAL A 368 12.55 -1.32 16.41
C VAL A 368 13.70 -0.42 16.91
N PRO A 369 14.08 -0.46 18.19
CA PRO A 369 15.25 0.29 18.66
C PRO A 369 16.50 -0.20 17.91
N HIS A 370 17.21 0.72 17.25
CA HIS A 370 18.44 0.41 16.51
C HIS A 370 19.66 0.56 17.42
N ASP A 371 19.62 -0.07 18.59
CA ASP A 371 20.62 0.07 19.65
C ASP A 371 21.19 -1.29 20.10
N ASP A 372 21.86 -1.30 21.26
CA ASP A 372 22.53 -2.48 21.82
C ASP A 372 21.60 -3.39 22.65
N SER A 373 20.27 -3.20 22.59
CA SER A 373 19.29 -4.00 23.32
C SER A 373 19.22 -5.47 22.87
N GLY A 374 19.62 -5.75 21.62
CA GLY A 374 19.52 -7.08 21.01
C GLY A 374 18.19 -7.34 20.28
N GLU A 375 17.25 -6.38 20.27
CA GLU A 375 15.95 -6.55 19.61
C GLU A 375 16.07 -6.71 18.10
N MET A 376 16.98 -5.94 17.48
CA MET A 376 17.24 -6.03 16.04
C MET A 376 17.75 -7.42 15.66
N GLU A 377 18.66 -8.00 16.44
CA GLU A 377 19.16 -9.37 16.25
C GLU A 377 18.05 -10.40 16.42
N TRP A 378 17.21 -10.24 17.44
CA TRP A 378 16.06 -11.13 17.63
C TRP A 378 15.08 -11.04 16.46
N LEU A 379 14.87 -9.86 15.88
CA LEU A 379 13.99 -9.68 14.72
C LEU A 379 14.59 -10.25 13.44
N LEU A 380 15.89 -10.09 13.22
CA LEU A 380 16.58 -10.75 12.10
C LEU A 380 16.45 -12.27 12.19
N ASP A 381 16.62 -12.82 13.39
CA ASP A 381 16.37 -14.24 13.67
C ASP A 381 14.90 -14.61 13.44
N TYR A 382 13.96 -13.81 13.95
CA TYR A 382 12.52 -14.01 13.75
C TYR A 382 12.14 -14.05 12.26
N MET A 383 12.63 -13.09 11.48
CA MET A 383 12.43 -12.99 10.05
C MET A 383 12.89 -14.25 9.33
N ASN A 384 14.14 -14.65 9.59
CA ASN A 384 14.76 -15.84 9.02
C ASN A 384 13.99 -17.12 9.40
N ARG A 385 13.82 -17.38 10.70
CA ARG A 385 13.26 -18.64 11.22
C ARG A 385 11.79 -18.83 10.86
N THR A 386 11.01 -17.75 10.79
CA THR A 386 9.58 -17.83 10.48
C THR A 386 9.29 -17.69 8.99
N ARG A 387 10.33 -17.50 8.16
CA ARG A 387 10.19 -17.21 6.73
C ARG A 387 9.21 -16.06 6.49
N MET A 388 9.29 -15.00 7.31
CA MET A 388 8.36 -13.86 7.19
C MET A 388 8.65 -13.03 5.92
N GLY A 389 9.89 -13.04 5.47
CA GLY A 389 10.35 -12.34 4.28
C GLY A 389 11.87 -12.49 4.12
N ASN A 390 12.41 -11.89 3.07
CA ASN A 390 13.83 -11.83 2.76
C ASN A 390 14.32 -10.40 2.56
N LEU A 391 13.63 -9.40 3.11
CA LEU A 391 14.00 -8.00 3.06
C LEU A 391 13.79 -7.35 4.42
N ILE A 392 14.73 -6.46 4.78
CA ILE A 392 14.56 -5.48 5.85
C ILE A 392 14.87 -4.08 5.33
N VAL A 393 14.19 -3.07 5.86
CA VAL A 393 14.53 -1.66 5.63
C VAL A 393 14.97 -1.03 6.95
N ILE A 394 16.18 -0.48 6.97
CA ILE A 394 16.77 0.21 8.12
C ILE A 394 16.35 1.68 8.09
N ARG A 395 15.68 2.12 9.16
CA ARG A 395 15.27 3.50 9.39
C ARG A 395 15.26 3.77 10.90
N SER A 396 16.34 4.33 11.44
CA SER A 396 16.46 4.53 12.89
C SER A 396 15.76 5.81 13.38
N HIS A 397 15.09 5.68 14.53
CA HIS A 397 14.52 6.79 15.31
C HIS A 397 15.17 6.89 16.69
N LEU A 398 16.50 6.94 16.70
CA LEU A 398 17.29 7.19 17.90
C LEU A 398 17.59 8.69 18.04
N PHE A 399 17.59 9.17 19.28
CA PHE A 399 17.80 10.59 19.58
C PHE A 399 18.79 10.74 20.74
N HIS A 400 19.54 11.84 20.72
CA HIS A 400 20.44 12.22 21.81
C HIS A 400 19.72 12.93 22.96
N ASP A 401 18.60 13.59 22.66
CA ASP A 401 17.80 14.35 23.61
C ASP A 401 16.42 13.74 23.82
N TYR A 402 15.84 14.02 24.99
CA TYR A 402 14.54 13.46 25.36
C TYR A 402 13.35 14.07 24.61
N ALA A 403 13.52 15.23 23.99
CA ALA A 403 12.49 15.84 23.16
C ALA A 403 12.52 15.29 21.72
N GLY A 404 13.50 14.44 21.38
CA GLY A 404 13.69 13.85 20.07
C GLY A 404 13.86 14.88 18.96
N LYS A 405 14.78 15.83 19.15
CA LYS A 405 15.11 16.89 18.19
C LYS A 405 16.46 16.68 17.50
N GLN A 406 17.38 15.99 18.15
CA GLN A 406 18.72 15.69 17.67
C GLN A 406 18.84 14.18 17.45
N LYS A 407 18.81 13.77 16.18
CA LYS A 407 18.98 12.36 15.79
C LYS A 407 20.34 11.84 16.27
N ARG A 408 20.35 10.60 16.74
CA ARG A 408 21.54 9.81 17.07
C ARG A 408 21.66 8.68 16.04
N ASP A 409 22.84 8.51 15.48
CA ASP A 409 23.09 7.40 14.55
C ASP A 409 23.40 6.10 15.33
N PRO A 410 23.01 4.92 14.79
CA PRO A 410 23.44 3.63 15.31
C PRO A 410 24.97 3.48 15.29
N ASP A 411 25.51 2.64 16.18
CA ASP A 411 26.94 2.31 16.19
C ASP A 411 27.31 1.50 14.93
N ASP A 412 28.40 1.87 14.27
CA ASP A 412 28.95 1.14 13.11
C ASP A 412 29.20 -0.34 13.42
N ALA A 413 29.58 -0.69 14.65
CA ALA A 413 29.76 -2.10 15.04
C ALA A 413 28.44 -2.90 15.00
N LEU A 414 27.31 -2.25 15.31
CA LEU A 414 25.99 -2.86 15.20
C LEU A 414 25.58 -2.99 13.72
N LEU A 415 25.79 -1.94 12.93
CA LEU A 415 25.52 -1.96 11.48
C LEU A 415 26.33 -3.05 10.78
N GLU A 416 27.61 -3.21 11.13
CA GLU A 416 28.47 -4.28 10.60
C GLU A 416 27.95 -5.67 10.99
N LYS A 417 27.54 -5.83 12.25
CA LYS A 417 26.97 -7.09 12.75
C LYS A 417 25.68 -7.46 12.01
N TRP A 418 24.75 -6.53 11.89
CA TRP A 418 23.47 -6.76 11.19
C TRP A 418 23.68 -7.01 9.70
N GLY A 419 24.58 -6.27 9.05
CA GLY A 419 24.93 -6.48 7.65
C GLY A 419 25.52 -7.87 7.40
N LYS A 420 26.45 -8.33 8.24
CA LYS A 420 27.01 -9.69 8.16
C LYS A 420 25.96 -10.78 8.33
N TYR A 421 25.05 -10.60 9.30
CA TYR A 421 23.93 -11.51 9.48
C TYR A 421 23.07 -11.57 8.20
N CYS A 422 22.72 -10.41 7.65
CA CYS A 422 21.92 -10.36 6.42
C CYS A 422 22.61 -11.05 5.24
N LEU A 423 23.92 -10.88 5.08
CA LEU A 423 24.72 -11.59 4.08
C LEU A 423 24.71 -13.11 4.28
N GLU A 424 24.93 -13.58 5.51
CA GLU A 424 24.97 -15.00 5.85
C GLU A 424 23.62 -15.70 5.63
N HIS A 425 22.53 -15.01 5.95
CA HIS A 425 21.15 -15.50 5.89
C HIS A 425 20.41 -15.14 4.60
N ARG A 426 21.09 -14.48 3.65
CA ARG A 426 20.50 -14.04 2.38
C ARG A 426 19.23 -13.18 2.56
N ILE A 427 19.29 -12.27 3.53
CA ILE A 427 18.27 -11.22 3.76
C ILE A 427 18.72 -9.96 3.05
N HIS A 428 17.95 -9.47 2.09
CA HIS A 428 18.20 -8.20 1.43
C HIS A 428 18.05 -7.03 2.41
N VAL A 429 18.88 -6.02 2.24
CA VAL A 429 18.89 -4.82 3.07
C VAL A 429 18.64 -3.60 2.19
N GLU A 430 17.67 -2.80 2.58
CA GLU A 430 17.64 -1.39 2.21
C GLU A 430 17.89 -0.50 3.42
N ALA A 431 18.38 0.71 3.16
CA ALA A 431 18.58 1.71 4.19
C ALA A 431 17.96 3.05 3.77
N ALA A 432 16.92 3.46 4.49
CA ALA A 432 16.33 4.79 4.34
C ALA A 432 17.19 5.87 5.02
N THR A 433 17.88 5.46 6.08
CA THR A 433 18.84 6.24 6.86
C THR A 433 20.01 5.35 7.31
N ASP A 434 21.03 5.95 7.93
CA ASP A 434 22.11 5.21 8.62
C ASP A 434 22.99 4.36 7.68
N TYR A 435 23.17 4.83 6.44
CA TYR A 435 24.03 4.22 5.43
C TYR A 435 25.27 5.08 5.12
N GLU A 436 25.31 6.30 5.63
CA GLU A 436 26.28 7.34 5.28
C GLU A 436 27.73 6.89 5.56
N SER A 437 27.96 6.09 6.61
CA SER A 437 29.29 5.55 6.93
C SER A 437 29.79 4.50 5.93
N GLY A 438 28.90 3.90 5.14
CA GLY A 438 29.20 2.78 4.24
C GLY A 438 29.42 1.43 4.95
N THR A 439 29.43 1.40 6.29
CA THR A 439 29.69 0.19 7.09
C THR A 439 28.65 -0.90 6.82
N LEU A 440 27.36 -0.53 6.88
CA LEU A 440 26.26 -1.44 6.58
C LEU A 440 26.37 -2.03 5.17
N ALA A 441 26.56 -1.18 4.16
CA ALA A 441 26.63 -1.59 2.76
C ALA A 441 27.80 -2.56 2.51
N LYS A 442 28.96 -2.27 3.11
CA LYS A 442 30.14 -3.15 3.03
C LYS A 442 29.90 -4.50 3.72
N ALA A 443 29.23 -4.51 4.87
CA ALA A 443 28.96 -5.72 5.63
C ALA A 443 27.88 -6.61 4.99
N ALA A 444 26.83 -5.99 4.44
CA ALA A 444 25.75 -6.69 3.74
C ALA A 444 26.17 -7.18 2.34
N GLY A 445 27.17 -6.57 1.72
CA GLY A 445 27.74 -7.02 0.45
C GLY A 445 26.68 -7.08 -0.66
N GLU A 446 26.56 -8.22 -1.33
CA GLU A 446 25.56 -8.45 -2.40
C GLU A 446 24.10 -8.35 -1.92
N MET A 447 23.87 -8.43 -0.60
CA MET A 447 22.54 -8.30 -0.03
C MET A 447 22.13 -6.84 0.18
N MET A 448 23.06 -5.88 0.07
CA MET A 448 22.70 -4.46 0.05
C MET A 448 21.97 -4.14 -1.26
N HIS A 449 20.64 -4.03 -1.20
CA HIS A 449 19.83 -3.78 -2.39
C HIS A 449 19.95 -2.32 -2.84
N ALA A 450 19.58 -1.36 -1.98
CA ALA A 450 19.65 0.06 -2.27
C ALA A 450 19.66 0.90 -0.97
N ALA A 451 20.08 2.17 -1.05
CA ALA A 451 19.84 3.15 0.01
C ALA A 451 19.31 4.47 -0.53
N GLY A 452 18.61 5.21 0.32
CA GLY A 452 18.11 6.54 0.01
C GLY A 452 16.77 6.83 0.66
N LYS A 453 16.47 8.12 0.80
CA LYS A 453 15.35 8.62 1.60
C LYS A 453 13.98 8.24 1.00
N HIS A 454 12.99 8.04 1.87
CA HIS A 454 11.60 7.82 1.47
C HIS A 454 10.95 9.11 0.96
N GLU A 455 11.14 10.23 1.66
CA GLU A 455 10.35 11.46 1.44
C GLU A 455 11.05 12.51 0.56
N LEU A 456 12.09 12.15 -0.19
CA LEU A 456 12.85 13.16 -0.95
C LEU A 456 12.01 13.83 -2.05
N THR A 457 11.13 13.07 -2.69
CA THR A 457 10.20 13.61 -3.70
C THR A 457 9.04 14.38 -3.08
N GLY A 458 8.92 14.37 -1.75
CA GLY A 458 8.04 15.21 -0.94
C GLY A 458 8.07 16.68 -1.33
N ARG A 459 9.19 17.18 -1.87
CA ARG A 459 9.32 18.55 -2.40
C ARG A 459 8.28 18.92 -3.45
N LEU A 460 7.78 17.96 -4.22
CA LEU A 460 6.75 18.19 -5.24
C LEU A 460 5.34 18.28 -4.67
N TYR A 461 5.07 17.54 -3.59
CA TYR A 461 3.69 17.33 -3.14
C TYR A 461 3.38 17.91 -1.77
N ALA A 462 4.38 18.07 -0.89
CA ALA A 462 4.22 18.47 0.50
C ALA A 462 4.66 19.92 0.79
N PHE A 463 5.18 20.65 -0.20
CA PHE A 463 5.73 22.00 -0.03
C PHE A 463 5.12 23.00 -1.01
N ASP A 464 4.92 24.22 -0.53
CA ASP A 464 4.55 25.37 -1.37
C ASP A 464 5.75 25.85 -2.21
N PRO A 465 5.52 26.61 -3.29
CA PRO A 465 6.59 27.11 -4.17
C PRO A 465 7.70 27.87 -3.44
N ASP A 466 8.95 27.59 -3.82
CA ASP A 466 10.11 28.32 -3.34
C ASP A 466 10.24 29.67 -4.06
N HIS A 467 10.08 30.76 -3.32
CA HIS A 467 10.17 32.10 -3.86
C HIS A 467 11.59 32.48 -4.37
N GLU A 468 12.61 31.68 -4.07
CA GLU A 468 13.98 31.87 -4.56
C GLU A 468 14.20 31.23 -5.95
N LEU A 469 13.56 30.11 -6.27
CA LEU A 469 13.76 29.40 -7.55
C LEU A 469 13.21 30.15 -8.77
N ARG A 470 11.99 30.74 -8.65
CA ARG A 470 11.32 31.59 -9.66
C ARG A 470 11.37 31.09 -11.13
N PRO A 471 10.99 29.84 -11.44
CA PRO A 471 11.06 29.33 -12.80
C PRO A 471 10.11 30.06 -13.76
N GLU A 472 10.57 30.39 -14.97
CA GLU A 472 9.74 31.08 -15.97
C GLU A 472 8.89 30.14 -16.83
N SER A 473 9.17 28.83 -16.81
CA SER A 473 8.54 27.84 -17.67
C SER A 473 8.43 26.45 -17.03
N MET A 474 7.56 25.60 -17.60
CA MET A 474 7.42 24.19 -17.18
C MET A 474 8.71 23.40 -17.37
N ARG A 475 9.49 23.77 -18.40
CA ARG A 475 10.81 23.20 -18.66
C ARG A 475 11.78 23.52 -17.53
N GLU A 476 11.89 24.80 -17.16
CA GLU A 476 12.80 25.23 -16.11
C GLU A 476 12.44 24.61 -14.75
N ALA A 477 11.14 24.50 -14.43
CA ALA A 477 10.67 23.79 -13.24
C ALA A 477 11.10 22.31 -13.23
N ALA A 478 10.93 21.61 -14.36
CA ALA A 478 11.35 20.22 -14.50
C ALA A 478 12.88 20.05 -14.39
N GLU A 479 13.64 20.92 -15.06
CA GLU A 479 15.11 20.90 -15.04
C GLU A 479 15.65 21.20 -13.64
N ASN A 480 15.05 22.14 -12.91
CA ASN A 480 15.40 22.45 -11.51
C ASN A 480 15.14 21.24 -10.59
N TYR A 481 14.00 20.56 -10.76
CA TYR A 481 13.70 19.36 -9.98
C TYR A 481 14.68 18.21 -10.27
N VAL A 482 14.96 17.95 -11.56
CA VAL A 482 15.93 16.91 -11.95
C VAL A 482 17.33 17.25 -11.45
N ALA A 483 17.74 18.51 -11.48
CA ALA A 483 19.03 18.95 -10.94
C ALA A 483 19.12 18.73 -9.42
N PHE A 484 18.05 19.08 -8.68
CA PHE A 484 17.96 18.80 -7.25
C PHE A 484 18.09 17.30 -6.94
N LEU A 485 17.35 16.45 -7.66
CA LEU A 485 17.42 15.01 -7.49
C LEU A 485 18.82 14.49 -7.79
N ARG A 486 19.45 14.94 -8.87
CA ARG A 486 20.81 14.54 -9.24
C ARG A 486 21.83 14.86 -8.18
N GLU A 487 21.80 16.07 -7.61
CA GLU A 487 22.70 16.43 -6.52
C GLU A 487 22.57 15.45 -5.34
N LYS A 488 21.34 15.07 -4.99
CA LYS A 488 21.07 14.17 -3.86
C LYS A 488 21.44 12.73 -4.18
N THR A 489 21.19 12.25 -5.39
CA THR A 489 21.60 10.91 -5.85
C THR A 489 23.13 10.80 -5.84
N ASP A 490 23.84 11.79 -6.42
CA ASP A 490 25.31 11.82 -6.46
C ASP A 490 25.93 11.86 -5.05
N GLU A 491 25.24 12.48 -4.08
CA GLU A 491 25.63 12.45 -2.67
C GLU A 491 25.52 11.05 -2.08
N MET A 492 24.41 10.34 -2.33
CA MET A 492 24.17 8.98 -1.81
C MET A 492 25.08 7.93 -2.46
N HIS A 493 25.40 8.05 -3.75
CA HIS A 493 26.34 7.16 -4.44
C HIS A 493 27.76 7.15 -3.86
N ARG A 494 28.10 8.11 -2.99
CA ARG A 494 29.38 8.11 -2.26
C ARG A 494 29.47 7.00 -1.22
N SER A 495 28.33 6.54 -0.70
CA SER A 495 28.27 5.53 0.37
C SER A 495 27.68 4.19 -0.11
N VAL A 496 26.90 4.18 -1.19
CA VAL A 496 26.24 2.98 -1.72
C VAL A 496 26.33 2.87 -3.24
N GLN A 497 26.31 1.65 -3.76
CA GLN A 497 26.33 1.41 -5.20
C GLN A 497 25.00 1.73 -5.88
N ARG A 498 23.89 1.46 -5.19
CA ARG A 498 22.54 1.60 -5.74
C ARG A 498 21.72 2.56 -4.88
N VAL A 499 21.17 3.57 -5.52
CA VAL A 499 20.31 4.58 -4.88
C VAL A 499 18.85 4.28 -5.17
N GLY A 500 18.07 4.19 -4.09
CA GLY A 500 16.63 3.98 -4.12
C GLY A 500 15.89 5.15 -3.50
N LEU A 501 14.82 5.64 -4.14
CA LEU A 501 13.95 6.68 -3.58
C LEU A 501 12.49 6.19 -3.43
N GLY A 502 11.83 6.66 -2.38
CA GLY A 502 10.36 6.60 -2.29
C GLY A 502 9.73 7.69 -3.17
N ASP A 503 8.62 7.38 -3.83
CA ASP A 503 7.86 8.38 -4.59
C ASP A 503 6.34 8.21 -4.48
N ALA A 504 5.69 9.23 -3.92
CA ALA A 504 4.23 9.39 -3.92
C ALA A 504 3.71 10.39 -4.96
N SER A 505 4.61 11.08 -5.68
CA SER A 505 4.27 12.27 -6.48
C SER A 505 3.70 11.95 -7.87
N GLY A 506 3.95 10.75 -8.39
CA GLY A 506 3.76 10.46 -9.81
C GLY A 506 4.89 11.01 -10.69
N GLY A 507 6.04 11.30 -10.06
CA GLY A 507 7.22 11.92 -10.68
C GLY A 507 8.32 10.92 -10.99
N GLN A 508 8.01 9.62 -11.08
CA GLN A 508 8.98 8.53 -11.15
C GLN A 508 9.98 8.68 -12.31
N ARG A 509 9.53 9.15 -13.48
CA ARG A 509 10.43 9.42 -14.62
C ARG A 509 11.52 10.44 -14.29
N TYR A 510 11.21 11.46 -13.49
CA TYR A 510 12.14 12.51 -13.14
C TYR A 510 13.18 12.02 -12.12
N CYS A 511 12.80 11.07 -11.26
CA CYS A 511 13.76 10.36 -10.40
C CYS A 511 14.83 9.63 -11.23
N TYR A 512 14.44 8.86 -12.25
CA TYR A 512 15.40 8.20 -13.13
C TYR A 512 16.25 9.20 -13.95
N GLN A 513 15.65 10.29 -14.45
CA GLN A 513 16.42 11.38 -15.11
C GLN A 513 17.42 12.07 -14.15
N GLY A 514 17.11 12.08 -12.86
CA GLY A 514 17.97 12.51 -11.76
C GLY A 514 19.03 11.48 -11.35
N GLY A 515 19.14 10.33 -12.02
CA GLY A 515 20.18 9.32 -11.76
C GLY A 515 19.84 8.27 -10.71
N VAL A 516 18.58 8.21 -10.25
CA VAL A 516 18.12 7.17 -9.30
C VAL A 516 18.13 5.80 -9.98
N ASP A 517 18.64 4.77 -9.30
CA ASP A 517 18.76 3.41 -9.86
C ASP A 517 17.51 2.55 -9.63
N TYR A 518 16.70 2.92 -8.63
CA TYR A 518 15.56 2.14 -8.18
C TYR A 518 14.46 3.02 -7.57
N ILE A 519 13.20 2.72 -7.88
CA ILE A 519 12.05 3.44 -7.32
C ILE A 519 11.17 2.50 -6.52
N ARG A 520 10.75 3.00 -5.37
CA ARG A 520 9.73 2.42 -4.50
C ARG A 520 8.52 3.34 -4.56
N ALA A 521 7.43 2.89 -5.19
CA ALA A 521 6.20 3.66 -5.25
C ALA A 521 5.50 3.69 -3.88
N GLU A 522 5.12 4.88 -3.40
CA GLU A 522 4.42 5.06 -2.12
C GLU A 522 2.94 4.76 -2.25
N THR A 523 2.58 3.50 -2.05
CA THR A 523 1.17 3.10 -2.11
C THR A 523 0.43 3.49 -0.83
N MET A 524 -0.90 3.58 -0.91
CA MET A 524 -1.80 4.09 0.15
C MET A 524 -1.75 5.61 0.34
N VAL A 525 -1.34 6.32 -0.71
CA VAL A 525 -1.25 7.78 -0.73
C VAL A 525 -2.16 8.31 -1.84
N PRO A 526 -1.84 8.20 -3.15
CA PRO A 526 -2.85 8.23 -4.21
C PRO A 526 -3.37 6.82 -4.52
N ASN A 527 -4.17 6.70 -5.58
CA ASN A 527 -4.62 5.40 -6.08
C ASN A 527 -3.40 4.54 -6.50
N THR A 528 -3.34 3.30 -6.00
CA THR A 528 -2.21 2.38 -6.21
C THR A 528 -1.96 2.11 -7.70
N MET A 529 -3.02 2.04 -8.52
CA MET A 529 -2.86 1.82 -9.96
C MET A 529 -2.08 2.94 -10.64
N HIS A 530 -2.32 4.20 -10.26
CA HIS A 530 -1.61 5.35 -10.84
C HIS A 530 -0.11 5.30 -10.59
N LEU A 531 0.31 5.01 -9.35
CA LEU A 531 1.73 4.98 -9.03
C LEU A 531 2.43 3.78 -9.65
N CYS A 532 1.79 2.61 -9.62
CA CYS A 532 2.37 1.40 -10.18
C CYS A 532 2.47 1.45 -11.71
N SER A 533 1.50 2.04 -12.41
CA SER A 533 1.55 2.21 -13.88
C SER A 533 2.69 3.14 -14.31
N LEU A 534 2.97 4.19 -13.53
CA LEU A 534 4.08 5.13 -13.76
C LEU A 534 5.45 4.54 -13.38
N ALA A 535 5.54 3.89 -12.21
CA ALA A 535 6.80 3.31 -11.72
C ALA A 535 7.32 2.21 -12.65
N ARG A 536 6.42 1.32 -13.10
CA ARG A 536 6.73 0.23 -14.03
C ARG A 536 7.31 0.77 -15.33
N THR A 537 6.59 1.63 -16.04
CA THR A 537 7.00 2.12 -17.35
C THR A 537 8.26 2.97 -17.27
N ALA A 538 8.41 3.79 -16.23
CA ALA A 538 9.62 4.57 -16.02
C ALA A 538 10.83 3.64 -15.80
N SER A 539 10.68 2.57 -15.01
CA SER A 539 11.74 1.58 -14.80
C SER A 539 12.08 0.78 -16.06
N GLU A 540 11.08 0.33 -16.82
CA GLU A 540 11.27 -0.44 -18.06
C GLU A 540 11.89 0.41 -19.18
N ALA A 541 11.55 1.71 -19.25
CA ALA A 541 12.02 2.61 -20.29
C ALA A 541 13.37 3.30 -19.98
N MET A 542 13.69 3.50 -18.70
CA MET A 542 14.84 4.33 -18.29
C MET A 542 15.86 3.59 -17.41
N SER A 543 15.58 2.36 -16.97
CA SER A 543 16.46 1.54 -16.13
C SER A 543 16.42 0.06 -16.57
N ASP A 544 16.64 -0.88 -15.65
CA ASP A 544 16.67 -2.32 -15.90
C ASP A 544 15.30 -3.02 -15.82
N GLY A 545 14.23 -2.26 -15.59
CA GLY A 545 12.87 -2.74 -15.40
C GLY A 545 12.54 -3.17 -13.96
N THR A 546 13.46 -3.04 -13.01
CA THR A 546 13.17 -3.33 -11.60
C THR A 546 12.60 -2.12 -10.87
N TRP A 547 11.55 -2.35 -10.09
CA TRP A 547 10.91 -1.35 -9.23
C TRP A 547 10.19 -2.05 -8.07
N GLY A 548 9.69 -1.30 -7.10
CA GLY A 548 9.05 -1.85 -5.91
C GLY A 548 7.98 -0.94 -5.33
N VAL A 549 7.41 -1.37 -4.21
CA VAL A 549 6.43 -0.61 -3.45
C VAL A 549 6.85 -0.48 -1.99
N HIS A 550 6.66 0.72 -1.45
CA HIS A 550 6.55 0.93 -0.01
C HIS A 550 5.10 1.19 0.34
N ILE A 551 4.62 0.46 1.35
CA ILE A 551 3.19 0.32 1.61
C ILE A 551 2.84 1.05 2.90
N ALA A 552 2.27 2.24 2.76
CA ALA A 552 1.87 3.13 3.83
C ALA A 552 0.49 2.74 4.41
N THR A 553 0.24 1.47 4.76
CA THR A 553 -1.12 0.99 5.14
C THR A 553 -1.72 1.73 6.32
N GLN A 554 -0.89 2.14 7.28
CA GLN A 554 -1.32 2.97 8.40
C GLN A 554 -1.60 4.43 8.03
N HIS A 555 -1.27 4.86 6.81
CA HIS A 555 -1.68 6.16 6.29
C HIS A 555 -3.02 6.10 5.54
N ALA A 556 -3.51 4.90 5.20
CA ALA A 556 -4.71 4.74 4.38
C ALA A 556 -5.98 5.33 5.05
N MET A 557 -6.44 4.77 6.17
CA MET A 557 -7.64 5.27 6.85
C MET A 557 -7.66 5.01 8.36
N GLN A 558 -8.23 5.97 9.09
CA GLN A 558 -8.59 5.88 10.50
C GLN A 558 -10.07 6.27 10.68
N PRO A 559 -10.80 5.66 11.64
CA PRO A 559 -10.35 4.63 12.59
C PRO A 559 -9.92 3.30 11.97
N TYR A 560 -9.22 2.48 12.76
CA TYR A 560 -8.83 1.13 12.37
C TYR A 560 -9.97 0.12 12.53
N PHE A 561 -10.03 -0.82 11.57
CA PHE A 561 -10.98 -1.93 11.48
C PHE A 561 -10.28 -3.19 10.91
N MET A 562 -11.04 -4.26 10.69
CA MET A 562 -10.49 -5.50 10.09
C MET A 562 -10.30 -5.42 8.56
N ASN A 563 -10.93 -4.44 7.90
CA ASN A 563 -10.82 -4.25 6.45
C ASN A 563 -9.47 -3.64 6.03
N GLN A 564 -8.68 -3.09 6.95
CA GLN A 564 -7.28 -2.68 6.73
C GLN A 564 -6.41 -3.83 6.21
N LEU A 565 -6.69 -5.07 6.62
CA LEU A 565 -5.99 -6.23 6.08
C LEU A 565 -6.32 -6.47 4.58
N GLY A 566 -7.49 -6.04 4.11
CA GLY A 566 -7.88 -6.12 2.70
C GLY A 566 -7.14 -5.09 1.86
N LEU A 567 -6.94 -3.88 2.42
CA LEU A 567 -6.07 -2.85 1.84
C LEU A 567 -4.62 -3.35 1.73
N PHE A 568 -4.09 -3.98 2.79
CA PHE A 568 -2.73 -4.53 2.77
C PHE A 568 -2.57 -5.66 1.74
N PHE A 569 -3.54 -6.59 1.68
CA PHE A 569 -3.57 -7.65 0.67
C PHE A 569 -3.50 -7.08 -0.75
N LEU A 570 -4.37 -6.12 -1.07
CA LEU A 570 -4.39 -5.53 -2.41
C LEU A 570 -3.08 -4.80 -2.73
N SER A 571 -2.48 -4.12 -1.75
CA SER A 571 -1.19 -3.42 -1.92
C SER A 571 -0.04 -4.37 -2.30
N LEU A 572 -0.07 -5.61 -1.78
CA LEU A 572 0.91 -6.66 -2.12
C LEU A 572 0.61 -7.28 -3.49
N TYR A 573 -0.59 -7.84 -3.65
CA TYR A 573 -0.91 -8.68 -4.81
C TYR A 573 -1.11 -7.90 -6.10
N GLN A 574 -1.72 -6.71 -6.06
CA GLN A 574 -1.90 -5.90 -7.27
C GLN A 574 -0.57 -5.43 -7.82
N SER A 575 0.32 -4.94 -6.95
CA SER A 575 1.67 -4.51 -7.30
C SER A 575 2.50 -5.67 -7.88
N TRP A 576 2.38 -6.88 -7.31
CA TRP A 576 3.05 -8.07 -7.85
C TRP A 576 2.55 -8.46 -9.24
N MET A 577 1.22 -8.45 -9.45
CA MET A 577 0.62 -8.71 -10.76
C MET A 577 1.04 -7.67 -11.81
N MET A 578 1.21 -6.42 -11.38
CA MET A 578 1.70 -5.35 -12.27
C MET A 578 3.19 -5.47 -12.59
N GLY A 579 4.00 -6.13 -11.76
CA GLY A 579 5.41 -6.40 -12.08
C GLY A 579 6.43 -5.96 -11.03
N ALA A 580 6.01 -5.46 -9.87
CA ALA A 580 6.94 -5.06 -8.81
C ALA A 580 7.83 -6.23 -8.35
N ASN A 581 9.05 -5.93 -7.92
CA ASN A 581 10.03 -6.92 -7.43
C ASN A 581 10.31 -6.81 -5.93
N MET A 582 9.91 -5.70 -5.31
CA MET A 582 10.11 -5.45 -3.89
C MET A 582 8.83 -4.95 -3.23
N PHE A 583 8.57 -5.44 -2.02
CA PHE A 583 7.37 -5.14 -1.25
C PHE A 583 7.76 -4.98 0.21
N TYR A 584 7.48 -3.82 0.80
CA TYR A 584 7.59 -3.69 2.25
C TYR A 584 6.54 -2.75 2.83
N GLU A 585 6.20 -3.01 4.09
CA GLU A 585 5.33 -2.14 4.89
C GLU A 585 6.19 -1.05 5.55
N GLU A 586 5.82 0.21 5.32
CA GLU A 586 6.63 1.41 5.66
C GLU A 586 6.91 1.59 7.15
N ASP A 587 6.02 1.11 7.99
CA ASP A 587 5.96 1.51 9.39
C ASP A 587 5.85 0.27 10.27
N SER A 588 6.46 -0.81 9.82
CA SER A 588 6.57 -2.08 10.52
C SER A 588 5.28 -2.91 10.63
N LEU A 589 5.47 -4.23 10.67
CA LEU A 589 4.42 -5.22 10.90
C LEU A 589 4.17 -5.49 12.39
N PHE A 590 4.90 -4.80 13.28
CA PHE A 590 4.99 -5.15 14.69
C PHE A 590 4.17 -4.22 15.59
N VAL A 591 3.90 -3.00 15.14
CA VAL A 591 3.10 -2.03 15.87
C VAL A 591 2.20 -1.24 14.92
N MET A 592 1.15 -0.62 15.44
CA MET A 592 0.42 0.44 14.76
C MET A 592 0.23 1.57 15.77
N TRP A 593 0.83 2.73 15.50
CA TRP A 593 0.94 3.80 16.51
C TRP A 593 0.05 5.02 16.27
N LYS A 594 -0.83 4.99 15.27
CA LYS A 594 -1.82 6.07 15.03
C LYS A 594 -3.17 5.62 15.56
N GLU A 595 -3.94 6.49 16.20
CA GLU A 595 -5.19 6.13 16.91
C GLU A 595 -4.95 5.26 18.17
N GLU A 596 -5.80 4.25 18.40
CA GLU A 596 -5.62 3.24 19.45
C GLU A 596 -4.50 2.30 19.03
N ARG A 597 -3.44 2.31 19.81
CA ARG A 597 -2.18 1.73 19.43
C ARG A 597 -2.21 0.22 19.59
N GLN A 598 -1.64 -0.47 18.61
CA GLN A 598 -1.54 -1.92 18.57
C GLN A 598 -0.07 -2.34 18.65
N CYS A 599 0.18 -3.43 19.34
CA CYS A 599 1.49 -4.01 19.60
C CYS A 599 1.63 -5.38 18.95
N TRP A 600 2.71 -6.09 19.27
CA TRP A 600 3.13 -7.32 18.60
C TRP A 600 1.99 -8.31 18.34
N ASP A 601 1.27 -8.78 19.35
CA ASP A 601 0.27 -9.87 19.20
C ASP A 601 -1.17 -9.39 18.92
N ASP A 602 -1.39 -8.09 18.70
CA ASP A 602 -2.71 -7.53 18.41
C ASP A 602 -3.20 -7.90 16.98
N ALA A 603 -4.52 -7.80 16.76
CA ALA A 603 -5.19 -8.39 15.60
C ALA A 603 -4.63 -7.92 14.24
N LEU A 604 -4.37 -6.62 14.05
CA LEU A 604 -3.92 -6.11 12.76
C LEU A 604 -2.41 -6.32 12.54
N THR A 605 -1.58 -6.11 13.55
CA THR A 605 -0.11 -6.33 13.46
C THR A 605 0.17 -7.79 13.18
N ARG A 606 -0.44 -8.71 13.93
CA ARG A 606 -0.35 -10.15 13.67
C ARG A 606 -0.92 -10.51 12.30
N GLY A 607 -2.10 -9.97 11.94
CA GLY A 607 -2.73 -10.22 10.65
C GLY A 607 -1.84 -9.81 9.46
N LYS A 608 -1.15 -8.67 9.56
CA LYS A 608 -0.17 -8.22 8.55
C LYS A 608 1.04 -9.15 8.48
N ARG A 609 1.60 -9.62 9.61
CA ARG A 609 2.72 -10.58 9.61
C ARG A 609 2.35 -11.93 9.00
N ASP A 610 1.18 -12.45 9.35
CA ASP A 610 0.68 -13.71 8.79
C ASP A 610 0.47 -13.56 7.27
N MET A 611 -0.11 -12.43 6.83
CA MET A 611 -0.28 -12.12 5.42
C MET A 611 1.04 -11.93 4.66
N LEU A 612 2.04 -11.26 5.24
CA LEU A 612 3.35 -11.12 4.59
C LEU A 612 4.05 -12.47 4.46
N ARG A 613 3.95 -13.35 5.45
CA ARG A 613 4.51 -14.71 5.40
C ARG A 613 3.85 -15.54 4.29
N ASP A 614 2.53 -15.46 4.18
CA ASP A 614 1.77 -16.14 3.13
C ASP A 614 2.10 -15.57 1.74
N PHE A 615 2.23 -14.24 1.63
CA PHE A 615 2.64 -13.59 0.40
C PHE A 615 4.08 -13.93 0.00
N TYR A 616 5.02 -13.95 0.95
CA TYR A 616 6.41 -14.34 0.68
C TYR A 616 6.49 -15.80 0.22
N HIS A 617 5.74 -16.71 0.86
CA HIS A 617 5.61 -18.08 0.37
C HIS A 617 5.05 -18.13 -1.06
N PHE A 618 3.97 -17.38 -1.32
CA PHE A 618 3.34 -17.30 -2.63
C PHE A 618 4.32 -16.84 -3.72
N ILE A 619 4.97 -15.67 -3.56
CA ILE A 619 5.83 -15.12 -4.61
C ILE A 619 7.07 -15.97 -4.88
N MET A 620 7.56 -16.71 -3.88
CA MET A 620 8.71 -17.61 -4.04
C MET A 620 8.32 -18.96 -4.68
N THR A 621 7.05 -19.37 -4.60
CA THR A 621 6.54 -20.63 -5.18
C THR A 621 5.75 -20.44 -6.46
N HIS A 622 5.33 -19.21 -6.77
CA HIS A 622 4.54 -18.84 -7.93
C HIS A 622 5.28 -17.80 -8.80
N PRO A 623 6.47 -18.12 -9.35
CA PRO A 623 7.19 -17.18 -10.22
C PRO A 623 6.31 -16.77 -11.40
N ARG A 624 6.35 -15.49 -11.77
CA ARG A 624 5.59 -14.96 -12.91
C ARG A 624 6.14 -15.54 -14.21
N GLN A 625 5.22 -15.95 -15.07
CA GLN A 625 5.55 -16.53 -16.36
C GLN A 625 5.16 -15.57 -17.49
N GLY A 626 5.84 -15.70 -18.62
CA GLY A 626 5.56 -14.89 -19.81
C GLY A 626 5.81 -13.40 -19.64
N HIS A 627 5.29 -12.61 -20.58
CA HIS A 627 5.40 -11.15 -20.61
C HIS A 627 4.03 -10.49 -20.40
N SER A 628 4.01 -9.33 -19.73
CA SER A 628 2.76 -8.59 -19.49
C SER A 628 2.25 -7.96 -20.79
N CYS A 629 0.93 -8.03 -21.00
CA CYS A 629 0.25 -7.48 -22.16
C CYS A 629 -0.62 -6.30 -21.74
N ARG A 630 -0.15 -5.09 -22.03
CA ARG A 630 -0.80 -3.82 -21.67
C ARG A 630 -1.06 -3.06 -22.96
N PRO A 631 -2.22 -3.23 -23.62
CA PRO A 631 -2.42 -2.68 -24.96
C PRO A 631 -2.79 -1.19 -24.96
N ILE A 632 -3.08 -0.61 -23.80
CA ILE A 632 -3.48 0.79 -23.64
C ILE A 632 -2.39 1.51 -22.84
N ALA A 633 -1.99 2.68 -23.32
CA ALA A 633 -1.15 3.59 -22.56
C ALA A 633 -1.65 5.04 -22.61
N PHE A 634 -1.49 5.73 -21.49
CA PHE A 634 -1.60 7.17 -21.37
C PHE A 634 -0.19 7.78 -21.47
N LEU A 635 0.02 8.74 -22.35
CA LEU A 635 1.32 9.33 -22.60
C LEU A 635 1.55 10.54 -21.70
N GLU A 636 2.55 10.46 -20.84
CA GLU A 636 3.05 11.55 -20.03
C GLU A 636 3.88 12.50 -20.91
N GLY A 637 3.29 13.62 -21.31
CA GLY A 637 3.94 14.58 -22.18
C GLY A 637 5.16 15.25 -21.54
N ARG A 638 5.98 15.87 -22.39
CA ARG A 638 7.26 16.47 -22.00
C ARG A 638 7.04 17.63 -21.05
N TYR A 639 7.79 17.66 -19.95
CA TYR A 639 7.69 18.65 -18.87
C TYR A 639 6.32 18.68 -18.16
N ALA A 640 5.47 17.67 -18.37
CA ALA A 640 4.22 17.57 -17.62
C ALA A 640 4.53 17.41 -16.13
N ALA A 641 3.83 18.17 -15.30
CA ALA A 641 4.00 18.10 -13.87
C ALA A 641 3.59 16.70 -13.35
N PRO A 642 4.27 16.20 -12.31
CA PRO A 642 3.82 15.05 -11.54
C PRO A 642 2.36 15.20 -11.12
N PHE A 643 1.66 14.08 -11.05
CA PHE A 643 0.21 14.03 -10.86
C PHE A 643 -0.26 14.57 -9.50
N ASN A 644 0.60 14.62 -8.49
CA ASN A 644 0.16 14.66 -7.11
C ASN A 644 0.65 15.86 -6.28
N GLY A 645 -0.21 16.32 -5.37
CA GLY A 645 0.14 17.28 -4.32
C GLY A 645 -0.65 17.07 -3.03
N PHE A 646 0.03 16.52 -2.04
CA PHE A 646 -0.43 16.30 -0.68
C PHE A 646 0.19 17.29 0.28
N VAL A 647 -0.47 18.42 0.47
CA VAL A 647 -0.12 19.26 1.62
C VAL A 647 -1.14 18.92 2.71
N CYS A 648 -0.66 18.53 3.89
CA CYS A 648 -1.50 17.86 4.90
C CYS A 648 -1.86 18.78 6.09
N GLY A 649 -1.66 20.09 5.94
CA GLY A 649 -1.88 21.11 6.96
C GLY A 649 -3.34 21.60 7.06
N GLY A 650 -3.61 22.41 8.09
CA GLY A 650 -4.98 22.76 8.51
C GLY A 650 -5.69 23.85 7.73
N ASN A 651 -4.97 24.71 6.98
CA ASN A 651 -5.49 25.87 6.24
C ASN A 651 -4.68 26.05 4.95
N GLN A 652 -5.05 25.40 3.86
CA GLN A 652 -4.29 25.44 2.60
C GLN A 652 -5.18 25.85 1.45
N ASP A 653 -4.60 26.62 0.53
CA ASP A 653 -5.27 27.06 -0.69
C ASP A 653 -5.63 25.83 -1.55
N PRO A 654 -6.88 25.69 -2.02
CA PRO A 654 -7.22 24.67 -3.02
C PRO A 654 -6.48 24.83 -4.35
N HIS A 655 -5.99 26.02 -4.68
CA HIS A 655 -5.33 26.37 -5.94
C HIS A 655 -3.81 26.45 -5.76
N TYR A 656 -3.15 25.32 -5.48
CA TYR A 656 -1.68 25.29 -5.42
C TYR A 656 -1.04 25.05 -6.79
N SER A 657 0.20 25.51 -6.90
CA SER A 657 1.04 25.39 -8.08
C SER A 657 1.28 23.93 -8.46
N VAL A 658 1.19 23.63 -9.75
CA VAL A 658 1.89 22.48 -10.33
C VAL A 658 3.38 22.59 -10.01
N TRP A 659 4.09 21.47 -9.90
CA TRP A 659 5.52 21.40 -9.52
C TRP A 659 5.88 21.69 -8.05
N GLY A 660 4.91 21.96 -7.17
CA GLY A 660 5.18 22.10 -5.73
C GLY A 660 6.25 23.15 -5.42
N GLN A 661 7.30 22.77 -4.68
CA GLN A 661 8.43 23.65 -4.37
C GLN A 661 9.08 24.25 -5.62
N PHE A 662 9.07 23.54 -6.75
CA PHE A 662 9.69 23.97 -8.01
C PHE A 662 8.71 24.71 -8.93
N GLY A 663 7.54 25.10 -8.42
CA GLY A 663 6.52 25.85 -9.16
C GLY A 663 6.55 27.36 -8.92
N ARG A 664 5.41 28.02 -9.19
CA ARG A 664 5.18 29.43 -8.86
C ARG A 664 3.80 29.63 -8.25
N ASP A 665 3.74 30.49 -7.25
CA ASP A 665 2.48 30.93 -6.66
C ASP A 665 1.80 32.00 -7.54
N LEU A 666 1.33 31.55 -8.71
CA LEU A 666 0.60 32.37 -9.70
C LEU A 666 -0.62 31.58 -10.23
N PRO A 667 -1.75 32.25 -10.53
CA PRO A 667 -2.97 31.57 -10.97
C PRO A 667 -2.77 30.63 -12.17
N GLU A 668 -1.98 31.04 -13.17
CA GLU A 668 -1.72 30.23 -14.38
C GLU A 668 -0.89 28.96 -14.09
N TRP A 669 -0.23 28.88 -12.94
CA TRP A 669 0.46 27.68 -12.46
C TRP A 669 -0.45 26.75 -11.64
N GLY A 670 -1.71 27.12 -11.41
CA GLY A 670 -2.69 26.21 -10.83
C GLY A 670 -2.97 24.99 -11.72
N HIS A 671 -3.59 23.97 -11.12
CA HIS A 671 -4.07 22.78 -11.83
C HIS A 671 -5.24 23.18 -12.73
N GLY A 672 -5.08 23.08 -14.05
CA GLY A 672 -6.07 23.53 -15.02
C GLY A 672 -6.34 22.51 -16.11
N GLN A 673 -6.78 22.98 -17.29
CA GLN A 673 -7.09 22.14 -18.44
C GLN A 673 -6.03 21.04 -18.78
N PRO A 674 -4.69 21.25 -18.66
CA PRO A 674 -3.73 20.20 -18.95
C PRO A 674 -3.74 19.09 -17.91
N GLU A 675 -3.92 19.42 -16.62
CA GLU A 675 -3.95 18.45 -15.53
C GLU A 675 -5.32 17.76 -15.41
N LYS A 676 -6.42 18.43 -15.80
CA LYS A 676 -7.78 17.84 -15.86
C LYS A 676 -7.89 16.61 -16.76
N CYS A 677 -6.89 16.33 -17.62
CA CYS A 677 -6.79 15.06 -18.33
C CYS A 677 -6.80 13.84 -17.39
N ARG A 678 -6.35 13.98 -16.13
CA ARG A 678 -6.33 12.91 -15.13
C ARG A 678 -7.73 12.48 -14.71
N GLN A 679 -8.70 13.40 -14.70
CA GLN A 679 -10.11 13.06 -14.51
C GLN A 679 -10.65 12.15 -15.61
N LEU A 680 -10.02 12.10 -16.80
CA LEU A 680 -10.39 11.16 -17.86
C LEU A 680 -9.86 9.75 -17.63
N LEU A 681 -8.83 9.57 -16.78
CA LEU A 681 -8.34 8.25 -16.39
C LEU A 681 -9.38 7.46 -15.57
N ASP A 682 -10.38 8.14 -15.02
CA ASP A 682 -11.59 7.56 -14.44
C ASP A 682 -12.35 6.61 -15.41
N VAL A 683 -12.12 6.74 -16.73
CA VAL A 683 -12.63 5.78 -17.73
C VAL A 683 -11.92 4.43 -17.62
N LEU A 684 -10.61 4.44 -17.38
CA LEU A 684 -9.75 3.26 -17.27
C LEU A 684 -9.72 2.69 -15.84
N MET A 685 -9.91 3.55 -14.84
CA MET A 685 -9.95 3.24 -13.42
C MET A 685 -11.10 3.98 -12.71
N PRO A 686 -12.34 3.47 -12.79
CA PRO A 686 -13.53 4.16 -12.29
C PRO A 686 -13.49 4.48 -10.79
N GLY A 687 -13.73 5.74 -10.46
CA GLY A 687 -13.67 6.31 -9.14
C GLY A 687 -12.26 6.70 -8.68
N CYS A 688 -11.21 6.54 -9.49
CA CYS A 688 -9.84 6.80 -9.05
C CYS A 688 -9.66 8.18 -8.42
N LEU A 689 -8.80 8.26 -7.42
CA LEU A 689 -8.42 9.51 -6.77
C LEU A 689 -7.63 10.40 -7.75
N THR A 690 -8.17 11.55 -8.13
CA THR A 690 -7.52 12.54 -9.01
C THR A 690 -7.18 13.84 -8.30
N HIS A 691 -6.95 13.79 -6.98
CA HIS A 691 -6.53 14.98 -6.23
C HIS A 691 -5.27 15.57 -6.88
N PRO A 692 -5.21 16.90 -7.03
CA PRO A 692 -6.09 17.90 -6.40
C PRO A 692 -7.26 18.37 -7.26
N LEU A 693 -7.59 17.66 -8.32
CA LEU A 693 -8.74 18.00 -9.13
C LEU A 693 -10.01 17.68 -8.35
N ARG A 694 -11.04 18.52 -8.52
CA ARG A 694 -12.30 18.38 -7.80
C ARG A 694 -13.03 17.10 -8.22
N GLN A 695 -13.56 16.36 -7.25
CA GLN A 695 -14.26 15.10 -7.49
C GLN A 695 -15.47 14.93 -6.58
N LYS A 696 -16.46 14.19 -7.09
CA LYS A 696 -17.64 13.69 -6.40
C LYS A 696 -17.24 12.61 -5.42
N TYR A 697 -17.26 12.93 -4.13
CA TYR A 697 -16.81 12.02 -3.07
C TYR A 697 -17.60 10.70 -3.04
N GLU A 698 -18.87 10.69 -3.46
CA GLU A 698 -19.71 9.50 -3.49
C GLU A 698 -19.31 8.47 -4.56
N LYS A 699 -18.47 8.88 -5.51
CA LYS A 699 -17.92 8.02 -6.57
C LYS A 699 -16.46 7.66 -6.35
N GLN A 700 -15.82 8.30 -5.40
CA GLN A 700 -14.39 8.21 -5.17
C GLN A 700 -14.02 6.85 -4.58
N ARG A 701 -12.94 6.29 -5.10
CA ARG A 701 -12.28 5.07 -4.67
C ARG A 701 -10.81 5.40 -4.46
N HIS A 702 -10.50 5.75 -3.22
CA HIS A 702 -9.23 6.36 -2.83
C HIS A 702 -8.02 5.53 -3.28
N PHE A 703 -7.94 4.27 -2.84
CA PHE A 703 -6.72 3.47 -2.99
C PHE A 703 -6.76 2.47 -4.15
N PHE A 704 -7.93 1.90 -4.43
CA PHE A 704 -8.08 0.79 -5.38
C PHE A 704 -9.31 0.97 -6.25
N ALA A 705 -9.17 0.66 -7.53
CA ALA A 705 -10.26 0.64 -8.50
C ALA A 705 -10.13 -0.57 -9.41
N GLY A 706 -11.26 -1.07 -9.94
CA GLY A 706 -11.23 -2.05 -11.01
C GLY A 706 -10.78 -1.43 -12.33
N THR A 707 -10.50 -2.27 -13.32
CA THR A 707 -9.99 -1.86 -14.63
C THR A 707 -10.87 -2.40 -15.75
N PRO A 708 -11.93 -1.68 -16.18
CA PRO A 708 -12.91 -2.19 -17.16
C PRO A 708 -12.31 -2.58 -18.52
N PHE A 709 -11.12 -2.09 -18.83
CA PHE A 709 -10.40 -2.35 -20.08
C PHE A 709 -9.03 -3.02 -19.85
N GLY A 710 -8.78 -3.50 -18.62
CA GLY A 710 -7.55 -4.16 -18.21
C GLY A 710 -6.49 -3.19 -17.69
N ASP A 711 -5.42 -3.79 -17.16
CA ASP A 711 -4.19 -3.08 -16.79
C ASP A 711 -3.67 -2.22 -17.96
N PHE A 712 -3.20 -1.03 -17.63
CA PHE A 712 -2.71 -0.03 -18.59
C PHE A 712 -1.48 0.68 -18.03
N ASP A 713 -0.78 1.37 -18.93
CA ASP A 713 0.48 2.03 -18.61
C ASP A 713 0.36 3.56 -18.68
N GLU A 714 1.07 4.26 -17.81
CA GLU A 714 1.30 5.71 -17.92
C GLU A 714 2.76 5.91 -18.33
N VAL A 715 3.01 6.27 -19.59
CA VAL A 715 4.31 6.11 -20.25
C VAL A 715 4.99 7.47 -20.43
N PRO A 716 6.26 7.64 -20.01
CA PRO A 716 7.02 8.86 -20.30
C PRO A 716 7.23 9.03 -21.80
N VAL A 717 7.00 10.24 -22.33
CA VAL A 717 7.29 10.57 -23.74
C VAL A 717 8.76 10.34 -24.11
N GLU A 718 9.66 10.40 -23.12
CA GLU A 718 11.08 10.12 -23.27
C GLU A 718 11.39 8.64 -23.57
N ALA A 719 10.44 7.71 -23.43
CA ALA A 719 10.65 6.33 -23.82
C ALA A 719 10.99 6.21 -25.32
N GLY A 720 11.82 5.22 -25.65
CA GLY A 720 12.25 4.97 -27.03
C GLY A 720 11.10 4.53 -27.95
N ALA A 721 11.24 4.77 -29.26
CA ALA A 721 10.21 4.43 -30.26
C ALA A 721 9.76 2.95 -30.20
N ASP A 722 10.72 2.04 -29.99
CA ASP A 722 10.45 0.60 -29.89
C ASP A 722 9.57 0.25 -28.67
N PHE A 723 9.65 1.03 -27.59
CA PHE A 723 8.83 0.85 -26.40
C PHE A 723 7.34 1.10 -26.70
N PHE A 724 7.02 2.01 -27.64
CA PHE A 724 5.63 2.29 -27.99
C PHE A 724 4.96 1.14 -28.75
N ARG A 725 5.73 0.22 -29.34
CA ARG A 725 5.21 -0.90 -30.15
C ARG A 725 4.41 -1.93 -29.35
N GLN A 726 4.56 -1.94 -28.03
CA GLN A 726 3.79 -2.83 -27.16
C GLN A 726 2.33 -2.39 -27.01
N TYR A 727 2.02 -1.14 -27.33
CA TYR A 727 0.68 -0.57 -27.19
C TYR A 727 -0.09 -0.65 -28.50
N ARG A 728 -1.41 -0.79 -28.39
CA ARG A 728 -2.37 -0.66 -29.49
C ARG A 728 -3.03 0.72 -29.47
N LEU A 729 -3.18 1.32 -28.30
CA LEU A 729 -3.78 2.64 -28.08
C LEU A 729 -2.85 3.52 -27.25
N LEU A 730 -2.51 4.70 -27.78
CA LEU A 730 -1.90 5.79 -27.03
C LEU A 730 -2.91 6.93 -26.82
N LEU A 731 -3.06 7.36 -25.57
CA LEU A 731 -3.85 8.50 -25.16
C LEU A 731 -2.91 9.65 -24.81
N ASN A 732 -2.79 10.65 -25.69
CA ASN A 732 -1.97 11.84 -25.45
C ASN A 732 -2.90 13.02 -25.11
N LEU A 733 -3.10 13.29 -23.83
CA LEU A 733 -4.21 14.15 -23.37
C LEU A 733 -3.79 15.30 -22.45
N GLY A 734 -2.62 15.19 -21.80
CA GLY A 734 -2.12 16.16 -20.82
C GLY A 734 -1.21 17.22 -21.42
N TRP A 735 -0.51 17.95 -20.54
CA TRP A 735 0.56 18.88 -20.94
C TRP A 735 1.60 18.18 -21.81
N ASN A 736 2.01 18.84 -22.89
CA ASN A 736 3.13 18.39 -23.71
C ASN A 736 3.80 19.59 -24.37
N THR A 737 5.12 19.67 -24.27
CA THR A 737 5.95 20.57 -25.09
C THR A 737 6.58 19.74 -26.20
N LEU A 738 5.99 19.79 -27.40
CA LEU A 738 6.39 18.93 -28.51
C LEU A 738 7.74 19.36 -29.10
N ILE A 739 8.62 18.37 -29.29
CA ILE A 739 9.86 18.50 -30.07
C ILE A 739 9.81 17.57 -31.30
N PRO A 740 10.66 17.78 -32.33
CA PRO A 740 10.66 16.95 -33.55
C PRO A 740 10.80 15.44 -33.28
N GLU A 741 11.66 15.05 -32.34
CA GLU A 741 11.86 13.64 -31.99
C GLU A 741 10.58 12.97 -31.47
N ASP A 742 9.83 13.65 -30.61
CA ASP A 742 8.57 13.13 -30.07
C ASP A 742 7.52 12.99 -31.17
N TYR A 743 7.47 13.95 -32.11
CA TYR A 743 6.60 13.87 -33.28
C TYR A 743 6.94 12.66 -34.17
N GLU A 744 8.23 12.41 -34.43
CA GLU A 744 8.70 11.26 -35.20
C GLU A 744 8.35 9.92 -34.53
N LYS A 745 8.47 9.83 -33.20
CA LYS A 745 8.04 8.66 -32.43
C LYS A 745 6.54 8.39 -32.58
N LEU A 746 5.71 9.43 -32.47
CA LEU A 746 4.26 9.31 -32.68
C LEU A 746 3.91 8.89 -34.12
N CYS A 747 4.61 9.45 -35.11
CA CYS A 747 4.51 9.01 -36.51
C CYS A 747 4.89 7.52 -36.67
N GLY A 748 5.99 7.09 -36.05
CA GLY A 748 6.42 5.69 -36.04
C GLY A 748 5.35 4.76 -35.49
N PHE A 749 4.83 5.06 -34.30
CA PHE A 749 3.78 4.30 -33.63
C PHE A 749 2.53 4.13 -34.51
N VAL A 750 1.97 5.22 -35.03
CA VAL A 750 0.75 5.17 -35.85
C VAL A 750 1.02 4.44 -37.18
N ARG A 751 2.15 4.73 -37.84
CA ARG A 751 2.51 4.09 -39.12
C ARG A 751 2.59 2.57 -39.01
N GLU A 752 3.04 2.05 -37.87
CA GLU A 752 3.22 0.62 -37.63
C GLU A 752 1.94 -0.11 -37.19
N GLY A 753 0.86 0.60 -36.88
CA GLY A 753 -0.44 0.00 -36.54
C GLY A 753 -1.12 0.59 -35.32
N GLY A 754 -0.46 1.48 -34.59
CA GLY A 754 -0.98 2.09 -33.39
C GLY A 754 -2.19 3.01 -33.63
N THR A 755 -3.07 3.08 -32.64
CA THR A 755 -4.15 4.06 -32.57
C THR A 755 -3.76 5.19 -31.63
N LEU A 756 -3.76 6.43 -32.10
CA LEU A 756 -3.47 7.62 -31.28
C LEU A 756 -4.74 8.44 -31.09
N LEU A 757 -5.12 8.73 -29.83
CA LEU A 757 -6.07 9.80 -29.51
C LEU A 757 -5.30 10.98 -28.92
N THR A 758 -5.47 12.16 -29.52
CA THR A 758 -4.78 13.38 -29.11
C THR A 758 -5.67 14.61 -29.28
N GLY A 759 -5.37 15.69 -28.58
CA GLY A 759 -5.91 17.03 -28.88
C GLY A 759 -4.92 17.85 -29.70
N LEU A 760 -5.39 18.99 -30.24
CA LEU A 760 -4.50 19.99 -30.83
C LEU A 760 -3.44 20.51 -29.85
N PRO A 761 -3.74 20.72 -28.55
CA PRO A 761 -2.74 21.29 -27.65
C PRO A 761 -1.49 20.44 -27.43
N GLN A 762 -1.58 19.14 -27.68
CA GLN A 762 -0.43 18.23 -27.60
C GLN A 762 0.62 18.47 -28.68
N PHE A 763 0.29 19.21 -29.74
CA PHE A 763 1.23 19.69 -30.77
C PHE A 763 1.78 21.09 -30.46
N GLY A 764 1.51 21.61 -29.26
CA GLY A 764 2.06 22.85 -28.77
C GLY A 764 3.57 22.79 -28.58
N THR A 765 4.25 23.89 -28.86
CA THR A 765 5.71 24.05 -28.68
C THR A 765 6.06 24.99 -27.53
N GLN A 766 5.05 25.52 -26.84
CA GLN A 766 5.22 26.44 -25.73
C GLN A 766 5.74 25.73 -24.47
N GLU A 767 6.57 26.44 -23.73
CA GLU A 767 7.07 26.03 -22.40
C GLU A 767 6.35 26.79 -21.27
N LYS A 768 5.72 27.93 -21.58
CA LYS A 768 5.02 28.78 -20.62
C LYS A 768 3.53 28.41 -20.56
N ARG A 769 2.93 28.52 -19.37
CA ARG A 769 1.50 28.24 -19.12
C ARG A 769 0.56 29.39 -19.53
N ASP A 770 1.05 30.37 -20.29
CA ASP A 770 0.21 31.41 -20.88
C ASP A 770 -0.41 30.91 -22.19
N PHE A 771 -1.71 30.61 -22.15
CA PHE A 771 -2.45 30.10 -23.30
C PHE A 771 -2.81 31.18 -24.34
N SER A 772 -2.46 32.45 -24.12
CA SER A 772 -2.72 33.52 -25.08
C SER A 772 -1.77 33.52 -26.28
N ASP A 773 -0.55 32.99 -26.13
CA ASP A 773 0.47 32.82 -27.20
C ASP A 773 0.68 31.32 -27.52
N PHE A 774 -0.41 30.62 -27.83
CA PHE A 774 -0.36 29.19 -28.14
C PHE A 774 0.17 28.93 -29.55
N ARG A 775 1.27 28.17 -29.67
CA ARG A 775 1.96 27.91 -30.95
C ARG A 775 2.03 26.44 -31.29
N LEU A 776 1.41 26.07 -32.41
CA LEU A 776 1.46 24.71 -32.94
C LEU A 776 2.75 24.44 -33.70
N PHE A 777 3.26 23.21 -33.58
CA PHE A 777 4.38 22.70 -34.35
C PHE A 777 4.18 22.90 -35.86
N ARG A 778 5.25 23.31 -36.56
CA ARG A 778 5.24 23.65 -38.00
C ARG A 778 4.13 24.65 -38.38
N GLY A 779 3.77 25.56 -37.47
CA GLY A 779 2.73 26.57 -37.72
C GLY A 779 1.34 25.97 -37.92
N GLY A 780 1.08 24.77 -37.39
CA GLY A 780 -0.20 24.07 -37.53
C GLY A 780 -0.31 23.17 -38.77
N ASP A 781 0.75 23.02 -39.57
CA ASP A 781 0.78 21.99 -40.62
C ASP A 781 1.06 20.61 -40.00
N LEU A 782 -0.04 19.91 -39.69
CA LEU A 782 -0.05 18.55 -39.15
C LEU A 782 -0.51 17.54 -40.21
N SER A 783 -0.38 17.87 -41.50
CA SER A 783 -0.93 17.06 -42.60
C SER A 783 -0.31 15.67 -42.69
N GLU A 784 0.95 15.53 -42.30
CA GLU A 784 1.67 14.26 -42.30
C GLU A 784 1.08 13.23 -41.32
N LEU A 785 1.00 13.56 -40.03
CA LEU A 785 0.51 12.64 -39.01
C LEU A 785 -1.01 12.66 -38.90
N CYS A 786 -1.62 13.85 -38.96
CA CYS A 786 -3.02 14.08 -38.61
C CYS A 786 -3.93 14.30 -39.80
N GLY A 787 -3.39 14.47 -41.02
CA GLY A 787 -4.18 14.75 -42.21
C GLY A 787 -4.95 16.07 -42.14
N ILE A 788 -4.47 17.05 -41.37
CA ILE A 788 -5.09 18.37 -41.21
C ILE A 788 -4.07 19.51 -41.21
N LYS A 789 -4.52 20.72 -41.58
CA LYS A 789 -3.80 21.98 -41.35
C LYS A 789 -4.65 22.90 -40.50
N VAL A 790 -4.04 23.57 -39.52
CA VAL A 790 -4.74 24.40 -38.53
C VAL A 790 -4.32 25.86 -38.69
N PHE A 791 -5.29 26.76 -38.85
CA PHE A 791 -5.02 28.20 -39.10
C PHE A 791 -5.28 29.11 -37.90
N GLY A 792 -5.91 28.60 -36.84
CA GLY A 792 -6.30 29.39 -35.66
C GLY A 792 -7.63 28.93 -35.07
N PRO A 793 -8.13 29.63 -34.03
CA PRO A 793 -9.46 29.39 -33.50
C PRO A 793 -10.52 29.79 -34.53
N ALA A 794 -11.53 28.95 -34.70
CA ALA A 794 -12.78 29.32 -35.36
C ALA A 794 -13.48 30.41 -34.53
N GLY A 795 -14.36 31.19 -35.17
CA GLY A 795 -15.17 32.21 -34.48
C GLY A 795 -16.24 31.64 -33.54
N HIS A 796 -16.16 30.36 -33.18
CA HIS A 796 -17.16 29.63 -32.41
C HIS A 796 -16.52 28.79 -31.29
N GLU A 797 -17.15 28.84 -30.12
CA GLU A 797 -16.88 27.92 -29.01
C GLU A 797 -17.65 26.61 -29.21
N PHE A 798 -17.14 25.54 -28.63
CA PHE A 798 -17.84 24.26 -28.60
C PHE A 798 -19.16 24.41 -27.84
N SER A 799 -20.27 23.97 -28.43
CA SER A 799 -21.61 24.14 -27.86
C SER A 799 -21.88 23.25 -26.63
N GLY A 800 -20.95 22.34 -26.30
CA GLY A 800 -21.17 21.28 -25.32
C GLY A 800 -22.00 20.10 -25.86
N GLN A 801 -22.48 20.18 -27.10
CA GLN A 801 -23.26 19.14 -27.78
C GLN A 801 -22.55 18.66 -29.03
N TRP A 802 -22.51 17.34 -29.23
CA TRP A 802 -21.80 16.74 -30.36
C TRP A 802 -22.61 15.61 -30.98
N ASN A 803 -22.37 15.37 -32.27
CA ASN A 803 -22.92 14.26 -33.03
C ASN A 803 -21.80 13.50 -33.75
N CYS A 804 -22.08 12.25 -34.09
CA CYS A 804 -21.23 11.42 -34.93
C CYS A 804 -22.07 10.42 -35.72
N ALA A 805 -21.48 9.83 -36.76
CA ALA A 805 -22.04 8.63 -37.35
C ALA A 805 -22.13 7.53 -36.28
N ALA A 806 -23.27 6.83 -36.21
CA ALA A 806 -23.54 5.80 -35.22
C ALA A 806 -23.39 6.26 -33.74
N ARG A 807 -23.88 7.46 -33.39
CA ARG A 807 -23.86 8.02 -32.02
C ARG A 807 -24.31 7.06 -30.91
N GLN A 808 -25.24 6.15 -31.22
CA GLN A 808 -25.73 5.12 -30.29
C GLN A 808 -24.67 4.08 -29.90
N SER A 809 -23.61 3.91 -30.69
CA SER A 809 -22.50 2.99 -30.43
C SER A 809 -21.40 3.57 -29.53
N VAL A 810 -21.43 4.89 -29.28
CA VAL A 810 -20.46 5.55 -28.41
C VAL A 810 -21.08 5.66 -27.00
N PRO A 811 -20.44 5.07 -25.98
CA PRO A 811 -21.00 5.01 -24.63
C PRO A 811 -21.02 6.39 -23.98
N GLU A 812 -22.02 6.64 -23.15
CA GLU A 812 -21.97 7.76 -22.20
C GLU A 812 -21.25 7.31 -20.94
N VAL A 813 -20.21 8.06 -20.59
CA VAL A 813 -19.39 7.79 -19.40
C VAL A 813 -19.59 8.94 -18.44
N GLU A 814 -20.06 8.60 -17.25
CA GLU A 814 -20.14 9.57 -16.17
C GLU A 814 -18.87 9.50 -15.32
N LEU A 815 -18.12 10.59 -15.30
CA LEU A 815 -16.89 10.71 -14.52
C LEU A 815 -17.20 11.06 -13.05
N SER A 816 -16.22 10.78 -12.19
CA SER A 816 -16.13 11.27 -10.81
C SER A 816 -15.80 12.76 -10.71
N ALA A 817 -15.43 13.43 -11.81
CA ALA A 817 -15.12 14.86 -11.83
C ALA A 817 -16.27 15.76 -11.34
N MET A 818 -15.92 16.84 -10.64
CA MET A 818 -16.81 17.97 -10.38
C MET A 818 -16.49 19.14 -11.32
N PRO A 819 -17.46 20.04 -11.58
CA PRO A 819 -17.22 21.29 -12.30
C PRO A 819 -16.09 22.12 -11.68
N SER A 820 -15.50 22.99 -12.49
CA SER A 820 -14.51 23.99 -12.06
C SER A 820 -15.07 24.91 -10.97
N ASP A 821 -14.22 25.51 -10.14
CA ASP A 821 -14.69 26.43 -9.08
C ASP A 821 -15.24 27.73 -9.65
N ASP A 822 -14.66 28.19 -10.76
CA ASP A 822 -15.11 29.35 -11.52
C ASP A 822 -15.38 28.96 -12.99
N PRO A 823 -16.46 29.46 -13.62
CA PRO A 823 -16.76 29.18 -15.03
C PRO A 823 -15.66 29.62 -16.01
N GLY A 824 -14.79 30.55 -15.63
CA GLY A 824 -13.67 31.03 -16.42
C GLY A 824 -12.34 30.32 -16.16
N GLU A 825 -12.29 29.35 -15.24
CA GLU A 825 -11.05 28.64 -14.84
C GLU A 825 -10.32 27.99 -16.02
N ASP A 826 -11.06 27.34 -16.92
CA ASP A 826 -10.51 26.72 -18.14
C ASP A 826 -10.44 27.68 -19.34
N GLY A 827 -11.04 28.86 -19.24
CA GLY A 827 -11.26 29.75 -20.36
C GLY A 827 -12.24 29.18 -21.42
N PRO A 828 -12.28 29.76 -22.63
CA PRO A 828 -13.19 29.34 -23.68
C PRO A 828 -12.69 28.12 -24.46
N CYS A 829 -13.54 27.10 -24.63
CA CYS A 829 -13.27 25.94 -25.48
C CYS A 829 -13.54 26.26 -26.96
N ARG A 830 -12.62 26.98 -27.62
CA ARG A 830 -12.77 27.37 -29.04
C ARG A 830 -12.48 26.20 -29.98
N LEU A 831 -13.36 25.97 -30.96
CA LEU A 831 -13.10 25.02 -32.03
C LEU A 831 -12.03 25.58 -32.98
N ALA A 832 -11.31 24.74 -33.71
CA ALA A 832 -10.27 25.16 -34.63
C ALA A 832 -10.79 25.36 -36.06
N SER A 833 -10.24 26.33 -36.78
CA SER A 833 -10.35 26.40 -38.23
C SER A 833 -9.35 25.42 -38.84
N VAL A 834 -9.88 24.34 -39.43
CA VAL A 834 -9.09 23.23 -39.98
C VAL A 834 -9.36 23.03 -41.46
N GLU A 835 -8.31 22.82 -42.24
CA GLU A 835 -8.36 22.27 -43.59
C GLU A 835 -8.03 20.78 -43.54
N LEU A 836 -8.91 19.95 -44.10
CA LEU A 836 -8.70 18.51 -44.18
C LEU A 836 -7.72 18.19 -45.32
N ALA A 837 -6.57 17.66 -44.97
CA ALA A 837 -5.55 17.12 -45.88
C ALA A 837 -5.59 15.58 -45.86
N GLY A 838 -6.77 15.01 -46.12
CA GLY A 838 -7.01 13.57 -46.14
C GLY A 838 -7.66 12.99 -44.88
N ALA A 839 -7.77 13.76 -43.79
CA ALA A 839 -8.55 13.36 -42.62
C ALA A 839 -10.05 13.40 -42.88
N GLU A 840 -10.79 12.56 -42.15
CA GLU A 840 -12.25 12.49 -42.16
C GLU A 840 -12.82 13.05 -40.85
N VAL A 841 -13.91 13.81 -40.93
CA VAL A 841 -14.64 14.25 -39.71
C VAL A 841 -15.44 13.08 -39.17
N VAL A 842 -15.13 12.65 -37.95
CA VAL A 842 -15.84 11.53 -37.29
C VAL A 842 -16.78 11.99 -36.19
N ALA A 843 -16.57 13.19 -35.63
CA ALA A 843 -17.55 13.87 -34.79
C ALA A 843 -17.53 15.36 -35.06
N TRP A 844 -18.69 16.00 -34.90
CA TRP A 844 -18.88 17.43 -35.12
C TRP A 844 -19.71 18.04 -34.00
N ASP A 845 -19.53 19.34 -33.82
CA ASP A 845 -20.36 20.15 -32.93
C ASP A 845 -21.80 20.18 -33.47
N ALA A 846 -22.78 19.85 -32.62
CA ALA A 846 -24.15 19.63 -33.05
C ALA A 846 -24.85 20.92 -33.52
N VAL A 847 -24.34 22.09 -33.11
CA VAL A 847 -24.95 23.40 -33.40
C VAL A 847 -24.32 24.05 -34.62
N THR A 848 -22.98 24.07 -34.68
CA THR A 848 -22.22 24.76 -35.73
C THR A 848 -21.84 23.85 -36.90
N ALA A 849 -21.97 22.53 -36.72
CA ALA A 849 -21.47 21.51 -37.65
C ALA A 849 -19.94 21.57 -37.91
N LEU A 850 -19.20 22.34 -37.12
CA LEU A 850 -17.74 22.38 -37.21
C LEU A 850 -17.12 21.05 -36.74
N PRO A 851 -15.99 20.63 -37.34
CA PRO A 851 -15.27 19.44 -36.88
C PRO A 851 -14.91 19.54 -35.40
N LEU A 852 -15.23 18.49 -34.64
CA LEU A 852 -14.83 18.33 -33.24
C LEU A 852 -13.77 17.22 -33.08
N LEU A 853 -13.89 16.17 -33.89
CA LEU A 853 -12.91 15.09 -33.96
C LEU A 853 -12.72 14.67 -35.40
N THR A 854 -11.46 14.67 -35.84
CA THR A 854 -11.06 14.12 -37.13
C THR A 854 -10.36 12.79 -36.94
N SER A 855 -10.35 11.98 -38.00
CA SER A 855 -9.63 10.72 -38.02
C SER A 855 -8.83 10.59 -39.31
N PHE A 856 -7.58 10.14 -39.21
CA PHE A 856 -6.71 9.98 -40.36
C PHE A 856 -5.97 8.65 -40.29
N ARG A 857 -5.95 7.92 -41.41
CA ARG A 857 -5.19 6.67 -41.54
C ARG A 857 -3.78 7.02 -41.99
N TYR A 858 -2.80 6.71 -41.15
CA TYR A 858 -1.40 6.90 -41.46
C TYR A 858 -0.68 5.55 -41.34
N GLY A 859 -0.18 5.03 -42.47
CA GLY A 859 0.34 3.66 -42.54
C GLY A 859 -0.73 2.61 -42.18
N LYS A 860 -0.40 1.73 -41.22
CA LYS A 860 -1.29 0.66 -40.76
C LYS A 860 -2.25 1.09 -39.64
N GLY A 861 -1.94 2.18 -38.94
CA GLY A 861 -2.70 2.66 -37.79
C GLY A 861 -3.58 3.85 -38.11
N LYS A 862 -4.03 4.52 -37.05
CA LYS A 862 -4.99 5.61 -37.15
C LYS A 862 -4.77 6.65 -36.06
N VAL A 863 -4.93 7.92 -36.40
CA VAL A 863 -4.95 9.02 -35.43
C VAL A 863 -6.32 9.65 -35.36
N TYR A 864 -6.73 10.02 -34.15
CA TYR A 864 -7.93 10.78 -33.82
C TYR A 864 -7.49 12.09 -33.16
N VAL A 865 -7.92 13.22 -33.73
CA VAL A 865 -7.51 14.55 -33.24
C VAL A 865 -8.74 15.36 -32.83
N ILE A 866 -8.78 15.77 -31.55
CA ILE A 866 -9.78 16.72 -31.07
C ILE A 866 -9.42 18.11 -31.58
N THR A 867 -10.25 18.69 -32.44
CA THR A 867 -10.01 19.94 -33.16
C THR A 867 -10.47 21.16 -32.36
N ALA A 868 -10.03 21.26 -31.10
CA ALA A 868 -10.29 22.39 -30.21
C ALA A 868 -8.98 23.00 -29.67
N TRP A 869 -8.97 24.32 -29.45
CA TRP A 869 -7.88 25.06 -28.80
C TRP A 869 -7.92 24.93 -27.26
N ALA A 870 -8.32 23.75 -26.80
CA ALA A 870 -8.51 23.39 -25.41
C ALA A 870 -8.01 21.97 -25.21
N TYR A 871 -7.42 21.68 -24.05
CA TYR A 871 -6.93 20.33 -23.75
C TYR A 871 -8.13 19.37 -23.64
N PRO A 872 -7.96 18.07 -23.97
CA PRO A 872 -9.04 17.09 -23.85
C PRO A 872 -9.70 17.01 -22.46
N GLY A 873 -8.98 17.40 -21.40
CA GLY A 873 -9.47 17.48 -20.02
C GLY A 873 -10.34 18.71 -19.70
N HIS A 874 -10.40 19.71 -20.58
CA HIS A 874 -11.23 20.91 -20.38
C HIS A 874 -12.69 20.52 -20.10
N GLU A 875 -13.32 21.19 -19.14
CA GLU A 875 -14.68 20.86 -18.64
C GLU A 875 -15.71 20.63 -19.76
N ALA A 876 -15.78 21.51 -20.76
CA ALA A 876 -16.68 21.39 -21.91
C ALA A 876 -16.45 20.11 -22.74
N LEU A 877 -15.21 19.60 -22.81
CA LEU A 877 -14.84 18.42 -23.58
C LEU A 877 -14.92 17.12 -22.78
N GLN A 878 -14.97 17.15 -21.45
CA GLN A 878 -14.81 15.94 -20.63
C GLN A 878 -15.77 14.80 -21.01
N LYS A 879 -17.06 15.11 -21.18
CA LYS A 879 -18.06 14.12 -21.60
C LYS A 879 -17.74 13.52 -22.98
N PHE A 880 -17.28 14.36 -23.89
CA PHE A 880 -16.89 13.96 -25.24
C PHE A 880 -15.64 13.07 -25.20
N SER A 881 -14.58 13.54 -24.55
CA SER A 881 -13.30 12.84 -24.40
C SER A 881 -13.49 11.47 -23.74
N ALA A 882 -14.23 11.40 -22.62
CA ALA A 882 -14.50 10.16 -21.90
C ALA A 882 -15.23 9.12 -22.75
N ALA A 883 -16.22 9.55 -23.54
CA ALA A 883 -16.98 8.70 -24.43
C ALA A 883 -16.09 8.06 -25.51
N TRP A 884 -15.18 8.85 -26.10
CA TRP A 884 -14.24 8.36 -27.11
C TRP A 884 -13.11 7.51 -26.52
N ILE A 885 -12.59 7.86 -25.34
CA ILE A 885 -11.61 7.02 -24.63
C ILE A 885 -12.21 5.66 -24.34
N SER A 886 -13.44 5.58 -23.82
CA SER A 886 -14.13 4.31 -23.53
C SER A 886 -14.34 3.46 -24.77
N LYS A 887 -14.76 4.09 -25.88
CA LYS A 887 -14.89 3.41 -27.18
C LYS A 887 -13.55 2.86 -27.67
N LEU A 888 -12.49 3.68 -27.70
CA LEU A 888 -11.19 3.26 -28.20
C LEU A 888 -10.51 2.24 -27.29
N ALA A 889 -10.63 2.39 -25.97
CA ALA A 889 -10.13 1.43 -24.99
C ALA A 889 -10.79 0.07 -25.17
N ARG A 890 -12.13 0.03 -25.31
CA ARG A 890 -12.88 -1.19 -25.65
C ARG A 890 -12.39 -1.87 -26.91
N GLU A 891 -12.09 -1.11 -27.96
CA GLU A 891 -11.61 -1.63 -29.24
C GLU A 891 -10.18 -2.16 -29.18
N ASN A 892 -9.38 -1.71 -28.21
CA ASN A 892 -7.96 -2.00 -28.12
C ASN A 892 -7.57 -2.89 -26.91
N ARG A 893 -8.46 -3.17 -25.95
CA ARG A 893 -8.20 -3.92 -24.70
C ARG A 893 -7.65 -5.35 -24.85
N GLY A 894 -7.67 -5.91 -26.06
CA GLY A 894 -7.29 -7.30 -26.31
C GLY A 894 -8.47 -8.27 -26.35
N ASP A 895 -8.16 -9.52 -26.63
CA ASP A 895 -9.09 -10.65 -26.79
C ASP A 895 -9.38 -11.38 -25.48
N TRP A 896 -8.52 -11.22 -24.46
CA TRP A 896 -8.75 -11.75 -23.11
C TRP A 896 -9.10 -10.62 -22.16
N PHE A 897 -10.28 -10.69 -21.54
CA PHE A 897 -10.77 -9.65 -20.64
C PHE A 897 -11.84 -10.20 -19.69
N ALA A 898 -12.08 -9.48 -18.60
CA ALA A 898 -13.21 -9.69 -17.72
C ALA A 898 -14.24 -8.55 -17.92
N ASP A 899 -15.48 -8.92 -18.24
CA ASP A 899 -16.61 -7.98 -18.19
C ASP A 899 -17.15 -7.95 -16.76
N ASP A 900 -16.94 -6.81 -16.10
CA ASP A 900 -17.25 -6.58 -14.70
C ASP A 900 -18.27 -5.44 -14.56
N PRO A 901 -19.55 -5.77 -14.35
CA PRO A 901 -20.60 -4.78 -14.13
C PRO A 901 -20.38 -3.93 -12.87
N SER A 902 -19.67 -4.44 -11.86
CA SER A 902 -19.39 -3.73 -10.61
C SER A 902 -18.26 -2.70 -10.75
N ARG A 903 -17.40 -2.88 -11.76
CA ARG A 903 -16.15 -2.14 -11.98
C ARG A 903 -15.20 -2.24 -10.79
N GLU A 904 -15.30 -3.28 -9.97
CA GLU A 904 -14.51 -3.54 -8.78
C GLU A 904 -13.50 -4.68 -8.98
N VAL A 905 -13.26 -5.12 -10.22
CA VAL A 905 -12.24 -6.13 -10.54
C VAL A 905 -11.08 -5.50 -11.31
N PHE A 906 -9.88 -5.60 -10.73
CA PHE A 906 -8.62 -5.37 -11.44
C PHE A 906 -8.25 -6.64 -12.19
N TRP A 907 -7.80 -6.53 -13.44
CA TRP A 907 -7.31 -7.69 -14.19
C TRP A 907 -6.14 -7.35 -15.11
N SER A 908 -5.22 -8.32 -15.27
CA SER A 908 -4.05 -8.20 -16.13
C SER A 908 -3.81 -9.51 -16.89
N VAL A 909 -3.16 -9.40 -18.05
CA VAL A 909 -2.87 -10.54 -18.93
C VAL A 909 -1.37 -10.68 -19.09
N ARG A 910 -0.87 -11.91 -19.00
CA ARG A 910 0.50 -12.27 -19.39
C ARG A 910 0.45 -13.33 -20.48
N ARG A 911 1.27 -13.18 -21.53
CA ARG A 911 1.35 -14.16 -22.62
C ARG A 911 2.64 -14.96 -22.52
N PHE A 912 2.53 -16.26 -22.78
CA PHE A 912 3.69 -17.13 -22.90
C PHE A 912 4.31 -17.01 -24.30
N ASP A 913 5.33 -17.81 -24.58
CA ASP A 913 6.03 -17.77 -25.87
C ASP A 913 5.13 -18.18 -27.04
N ASP A 914 4.12 -19.05 -26.81
CA ASP A 914 3.06 -19.28 -27.77
C ASP A 914 1.91 -18.27 -27.52
N PRO A 915 1.51 -17.47 -28.51
CA PRO A 915 0.48 -16.43 -28.33
C PRO A 915 -0.90 -16.98 -27.96
N ARG A 916 -1.16 -18.29 -28.17
CA ARG A 916 -2.39 -18.96 -27.76
C ARG A 916 -2.41 -19.32 -26.27
N CYS A 917 -1.28 -19.18 -25.57
CA CYS A 917 -1.12 -19.55 -24.18
C CYS A 917 -0.72 -18.35 -23.30
N GLY A 918 -1.14 -18.38 -22.03
CA GLY A 918 -0.85 -17.30 -21.09
C GLY A 918 -1.68 -17.37 -19.83
N GLN A 919 -1.69 -16.28 -19.06
CA GLN A 919 -2.40 -16.15 -17.80
C GLN A 919 -3.26 -14.89 -17.77
N LEU A 920 -4.46 -15.02 -17.23
CA LEU A 920 -5.34 -13.92 -16.84
C LEU A 920 -5.41 -13.89 -15.32
N PHE A 921 -4.96 -12.78 -14.74
CA PHE A 921 -5.02 -12.51 -13.30
C PHE A 921 -6.20 -11.59 -12.99
N MET A 922 -6.88 -11.84 -11.87
CA MET A 922 -7.94 -10.96 -11.38
C MET A 922 -7.88 -10.78 -9.86
N LEU A 923 -8.21 -9.57 -9.41
CA LEU A 923 -8.35 -9.22 -8.00
C LEU A 923 -9.66 -8.49 -7.75
N ASN A 924 -10.37 -8.87 -6.69
CA ASN A 924 -11.50 -8.11 -6.20
C ASN A 924 -10.97 -6.89 -5.42
N THR A 925 -11.16 -5.70 -5.97
CA THR A 925 -10.70 -4.42 -5.39
C THR A 925 -11.67 -3.85 -4.35
N ASP A 926 -12.80 -4.51 -4.11
CA ASP A 926 -13.70 -4.21 -3.00
C ASP A 926 -13.17 -4.81 -1.70
N TRP A 927 -12.42 -4.00 -0.94
CA TRP A 927 -11.87 -4.35 0.36
C TRP A 927 -12.82 -4.05 1.53
N THR A 928 -14.01 -3.49 1.30
CA THR A 928 -14.85 -2.97 2.40
C THR A 928 -15.48 -4.08 3.24
N GLN A 929 -15.59 -5.29 2.68
CA GLN A 929 -16.17 -6.45 3.36
C GLN A 929 -15.31 -7.71 3.15
N PRO A 930 -14.82 -8.37 4.21
CA PRO A 930 -14.03 -9.60 4.07
C PRO A 930 -14.79 -10.71 3.34
N GLY A 931 -14.13 -11.36 2.37
CA GLY A 931 -14.67 -12.52 1.65
C GLY A 931 -15.82 -12.24 0.68
N ASN A 932 -16.13 -10.97 0.39
CA ASN A 932 -17.13 -10.63 -0.63
C ASN A 932 -16.69 -11.11 -2.03
N ARG A 933 -17.66 -11.25 -2.95
CA ARG A 933 -17.44 -11.80 -4.29
C ARG A 933 -17.95 -10.89 -5.39
N LYS A 934 -17.21 -10.79 -6.48
CA LYS A 934 -17.63 -10.11 -7.73
C LYS A 934 -17.85 -11.14 -8.83
N LYS A 935 -19.06 -11.14 -9.38
CA LYS A 935 -19.41 -11.93 -10.57
C LYS A 935 -18.96 -11.19 -11.81
N VAL A 936 -18.12 -11.84 -12.61
CA VAL A 936 -17.63 -11.33 -13.89
C VAL A 936 -17.84 -12.35 -14.99
N ALA A 937 -18.03 -11.88 -16.23
CA ALA A 937 -17.95 -12.75 -17.39
C ALA A 937 -16.52 -12.72 -17.94
N VAL A 938 -15.82 -13.86 -17.90
CA VAL A 938 -14.47 -14.00 -18.41
C VAL A 938 -14.52 -14.38 -19.88
N HIS A 939 -13.83 -13.63 -20.72
CA HIS A 939 -13.59 -13.94 -22.13
C HIS A 939 -12.13 -14.30 -22.29
N ALA A 940 -11.84 -15.57 -22.61
CA ALA A 940 -10.46 -16.06 -22.75
C ALA A 940 -10.43 -17.32 -23.60
N GLY A 941 -9.46 -17.42 -24.52
CA GLY A 941 -9.32 -18.60 -25.37
C GLY A 941 -10.57 -18.92 -26.19
N GLY A 942 -11.30 -17.92 -26.69
CA GLY A 942 -12.57 -18.15 -27.40
C GLY A 942 -13.73 -18.68 -26.53
N LEU A 943 -13.54 -18.85 -25.22
CA LEU A 943 -14.59 -19.18 -24.27
C LEU A 943 -15.18 -17.91 -23.64
N THR A 944 -16.41 -18.03 -23.17
CA THR A 944 -17.06 -17.05 -22.29
C THR A 944 -17.76 -17.80 -21.17
N PHE A 945 -17.47 -17.44 -19.91
CA PHE A 945 -18.06 -18.09 -18.74
C PHE A 945 -18.08 -17.15 -17.52
N ASP A 946 -19.01 -17.39 -16.61
CA ASP A 946 -19.10 -16.64 -15.36
C ASP A 946 -18.04 -17.11 -14.36
N TYR A 947 -17.47 -16.15 -13.61
CA TYR A 947 -16.46 -16.39 -12.58
C TYR A 947 -16.71 -15.52 -11.35
N ASP A 948 -16.49 -16.07 -10.16
CA ASP A 948 -16.57 -15.34 -8.88
C ASP A 948 -15.15 -14.95 -8.43
N VAL A 949 -14.82 -13.66 -8.51
CA VAL A 949 -13.57 -13.13 -7.95
C VAL A 949 -13.79 -12.84 -6.45
N THR A 950 -13.06 -13.52 -5.58
CA THR A 950 -13.24 -13.44 -4.12
C THR A 950 -12.23 -12.48 -3.49
N GLU A 951 -12.66 -11.67 -2.52
CA GLU A 951 -11.78 -10.78 -1.74
C GLU A 951 -10.68 -11.59 -1.02
N ARG A 952 -9.46 -11.07 -1.00
CA ARG A 952 -8.24 -11.72 -0.46
C ARG A 952 -7.87 -13.08 -1.07
N VAL A 953 -8.31 -13.34 -2.29
CA VAL A 953 -7.89 -14.52 -3.05
C VAL A 953 -7.44 -14.10 -4.45
N PRO A 954 -6.17 -14.32 -4.83
CA PRO A 954 -5.74 -14.05 -6.20
C PRO A 954 -6.38 -15.07 -7.14
N ALA A 955 -7.11 -14.60 -8.15
CA ALA A 955 -7.62 -15.47 -9.21
C ALA A 955 -6.58 -15.57 -10.33
N MET A 956 -6.15 -16.80 -10.63
CA MET A 956 -5.14 -17.11 -11.65
C MET A 956 -5.70 -18.11 -12.64
N LEU A 957 -6.06 -17.65 -13.84
CA LEU A 957 -6.58 -18.49 -14.91
C LEU A 957 -5.52 -18.68 -15.99
N THR A 958 -5.16 -19.92 -16.31
CA THR A 958 -4.21 -20.22 -17.38
C THR A 958 -4.97 -20.57 -18.65
N VAL A 959 -4.67 -19.90 -19.74
CA VAL A 959 -5.32 -20.12 -21.04
C VAL A 959 -4.40 -20.97 -21.92
N ALA A 960 -4.98 -21.95 -22.60
CA ALA A 960 -4.28 -22.82 -23.55
C ALA A 960 -5.18 -23.05 -24.78
N GLY A 961 -5.02 -22.22 -25.81
CA GLY A 961 -5.87 -22.29 -27.01
C GLY A 961 -7.34 -22.02 -26.65
N SER A 962 -8.21 -23.00 -26.90
CA SER A 962 -9.64 -22.95 -26.61
C SER A 962 -10.03 -23.33 -25.17
N ARG A 963 -9.04 -23.59 -24.30
CA ARG A 963 -9.21 -24.13 -22.95
C ARG A 963 -8.76 -23.13 -21.91
N VAL A 964 -9.42 -23.15 -20.75
CA VAL A 964 -9.01 -22.39 -19.56
C VAL A 964 -8.84 -23.34 -18.39
N LEU A 965 -7.67 -23.28 -17.76
CA LEU A 965 -7.24 -24.10 -16.65
C LEU A 965 -7.25 -23.25 -15.38
N GLU A 966 -7.77 -23.84 -14.31
CA GLU A 966 -7.89 -23.24 -12.99
C GLU A 966 -7.38 -24.22 -11.94
N THR A 967 -6.56 -23.73 -11.01
CA THR A 967 -6.03 -24.48 -9.88
C THR A 967 -6.40 -23.77 -8.58
N ALA A 968 -6.30 -24.48 -7.46
CA ALA A 968 -6.35 -23.83 -6.16
C ALA A 968 -5.19 -22.83 -6.00
N PRO A 969 -5.34 -21.71 -5.28
CA PRO A 969 -4.33 -20.65 -5.18
C PRO A 969 -2.98 -21.10 -4.61
N GLU A 970 -2.95 -22.20 -3.86
CA GLU A 970 -1.73 -22.81 -3.30
C GLU A 970 -0.94 -23.67 -4.31
N ASN A 971 -1.49 -23.92 -5.49
CA ASN A 971 -0.86 -24.74 -6.52
C ASN A 971 -0.30 -23.87 -7.64
N TYR A 972 0.97 -24.10 -7.99
CA TYR A 972 1.64 -23.42 -9.09
C TYR A 972 1.57 -24.27 -10.38
N LEU A 973 1.06 -23.67 -11.46
CA LEU A 973 0.99 -24.29 -12.77
C LEU A 973 2.06 -23.69 -13.70
N GLU A 974 3.11 -24.44 -13.96
CA GLU A 974 4.21 -24.06 -14.85
C GLU A 974 3.89 -24.47 -16.30
N TYR A 975 4.03 -23.54 -17.24
CA TYR A 975 3.99 -23.80 -18.68
C TYR A 975 5.35 -24.31 -19.17
N ARG A 976 5.34 -25.46 -19.86
CA ARG A 976 6.56 -26.12 -20.36
C ARG A 976 6.77 -25.94 -21.87
N GLY A 977 5.74 -25.52 -22.60
CA GLY A 977 5.80 -25.31 -24.04
C GLY A 977 4.59 -25.87 -24.77
N VAL A 978 4.65 -25.80 -26.11
CA VAL A 978 3.67 -26.39 -27.01
C VAL A 978 4.35 -27.41 -27.91
N HIS A 979 3.74 -28.60 -28.01
CA HIS A 979 4.18 -29.69 -28.87
C HIS A 979 3.04 -30.11 -29.80
N GLY A 980 3.12 -29.71 -31.08
CA GLY A 980 2.03 -29.87 -32.02
C GLY A 980 0.84 -28.99 -31.65
N ASN A 981 -0.31 -29.60 -31.33
CA ASN A 981 -1.52 -28.91 -30.87
C ASN A 981 -1.79 -29.07 -29.37
N ALA A 982 -0.84 -29.60 -28.60
CA ALA A 982 -0.96 -29.76 -27.15
C ALA A 982 -0.02 -28.79 -26.43
N ALA A 983 -0.54 -28.11 -25.41
CA ALA A 983 0.26 -27.34 -24.45
C ALA A 983 0.63 -28.25 -23.28
N GLU A 984 1.90 -28.23 -22.87
CA GLU A 984 2.41 -29.03 -21.76
C GLU A 984 2.57 -28.16 -20.51
N PHE A 985 2.17 -28.72 -19.37
CA PHE A 985 2.22 -28.05 -18.07
C PHE A 985 2.78 -28.97 -17.00
N SER A 986 3.37 -28.36 -15.97
CA SER A 986 3.76 -29.01 -14.73
C SER A 986 2.97 -28.42 -13.56
N LEU A 987 2.22 -29.25 -12.84
CA LEU A 987 1.50 -28.83 -11.64
C LEU A 987 2.34 -29.09 -10.40
N HIS A 988 2.81 -28.02 -9.76
CA HIS A 988 3.53 -28.07 -8.50
C HIS A 988 2.53 -27.94 -7.35
N SER A 989 2.48 -28.94 -6.47
CA SER A 989 1.55 -28.97 -5.35
C SER A 989 2.11 -29.79 -4.18
N CYS A 990 1.95 -29.24 -2.98
CA CYS A 990 2.21 -29.91 -1.71
C CYS A 990 0.93 -30.43 -1.03
N GLY A 991 -0.23 -30.31 -1.69
CA GLY A 991 -1.55 -30.62 -1.17
C GLY A 991 -2.46 -31.25 -2.22
N LYS A 992 -3.72 -30.82 -2.34
CA LYS A 992 -4.63 -31.37 -3.36
C LYS A 992 -4.20 -30.90 -4.75
N ALA A 993 -3.60 -31.79 -5.53
CA ALA A 993 -3.19 -31.55 -6.91
C ALA A 993 -4.35 -31.80 -7.90
N SER A 994 -5.24 -30.82 -8.08
CA SER A 994 -6.25 -30.88 -9.15
C SER A 994 -6.26 -29.63 -10.02
N VAL A 995 -6.57 -29.85 -11.30
CA VAL A 995 -6.72 -28.83 -12.32
C VAL A 995 -8.14 -28.92 -12.88
N THR A 996 -8.87 -27.82 -12.84
CA THR A 996 -10.16 -27.69 -13.49
C THR A 996 -9.95 -27.15 -14.89
N ILE A 997 -10.37 -27.89 -15.90
CA ILE A 997 -10.28 -27.49 -17.32
C ILE A 997 -11.67 -27.15 -17.82
N ARG A 998 -11.84 -25.92 -18.29
CA ARG A 998 -13.05 -25.39 -18.91
C ARG A 998 -12.89 -25.37 -20.43
N SER A 999 -13.98 -25.69 -21.12
CA SER A 999 -14.06 -25.75 -22.58
C SER A 999 -15.50 -25.61 -23.07
N ALA A 1000 -15.69 -25.45 -24.38
CA ALA A 1000 -17.02 -25.45 -24.99
C ALA A 1000 -17.79 -26.76 -24.73
N ALA A 1001 -17.10 -27.89 -24.52
CA ALA A 1001 -17.70 -29.18 -24.20
C ALA A 1001 -18.10 -29.33 -22.72
N GLY A 1002 -17.76 -28.35 -21.87
CA GLY A 1002 -18.03 -28.37 -20.43
C GLY A 1002 -16.75 -28.29 -19.58
N THR A 1003 -16.92 -28.56 -18.29
CA THR A 1003 -15.85 -28.52 -17.28
C THR A 1003 -15.41 -29.93 -16.90
N LYS A 1004 -14.11 -30.18 -16.83
CA LYS A 1004 -13.49 -31.45 -16.41
C LYS A 1004 -12.44 -31.19 -15.34
N GLU A 1005 -12.51 -31.90 -14.22
CA GLU A 1005 -11.43 -31.91 -13.21
C GLU A 1005 -10.46 -33.05 -13.53
N ILE A 1006 -9.16 -32.75 -13.54
CA ILE A 1006 -8.09 -33.74 -13.58
C ILE A 1006 -7.43 -33.77 -12.21
N LYS A 1007 -7.33 -34.96 -11.62
CA LYS A 1007 -6.57 -35.19 -10.39
C LYS A 1007 -5.21 -35.75 -10.77
N LEU A 1008 -4.16 -35.10 -10.31
CA LEU A 1008 -2.77 -35.51 -10.51
C LEU A 1008 -2.21 -36.04 -9.19
N GLN A 1009 -1.10 -36.77 -9.27
CA GLN A 1009 -0.34 -37.10 -8.08
C GLN A 1009 0.32 -35.83 -7.55
N THR A 1010 0.28 -35.67 -6.23
CA THR A 1010 0.94 -34.57 -5.53
C THR A 1010 2.45 -34.69 -5.73
N ALA A 1011 3.07 -33.71 -6.39
CA ALA A 1011 4.49 -33.71 -6.67
C ALA A 1011 5.03 -32.27 -6.51
N PRO A 1012 5.86 -31.99 -5.49
CA PRO A 1012 6.52 -30.68 -5.36
C PRO A 1012 7.48 -30.36 -6.51
N GLY A 1013 8.00 -31.42 -7.16
CA GLY A 1013 8.79 -31.33 -8.39
C GLY A 1013 7.96 -31.17 -9.65
N GLY A 1014 6.63 -31.19 -9.52
CA GLY A 1014 5.70 -30.98 -10.61
C GLY A 1014 5.20 -32.27 -11.25
N ALA A 1015 3.88 -32.39 -11.40
CA ALA A 1015 3.24 -33.46 -12.17
C ALA A 1015 2.99 -32.96 -13.61
N VAL A 1016 3.65 -33.58 -14.58
CA VAL A 1016 3.55 -33.18 -15.99
C VAL A 1016 2.30 -33.75 -16.64
N PHE A 1017 1.60 -32.91 -17.41
CA PHE A 1017 0.45 -33.30 -18.21
C PHE A 1017 0.32 -32.39 -19.43
N SER A 1018 -0.44 -32.83 -20.43
CA SER A 1018 -0.71 -32.03 -21.63
C SER A 1018 -2.20 -31.77 -21.80
N VAL A 1019 -2.50 -30.60 -22.38
CA VAL A 1019 -3.86 -30.19 -22.72
C VAL A 1019 -3.92 -29.89 -24.21
N ASP A 1020 -4.85 -30.55 -24.90
CA ASP A 1020 -5.16 -30.23 -26.30
C ASP A 1020 -5.76 -28.83 -26.37
N MET A 1021 -5.27 -28.02 -27.31
CA MET A 1021 -5.62 -26.61 -27.44
C MET A 1021 -6.89 -26.35 -28.27
N GLU A 1022 -7.55 -27.38 -28.81
CA GLU A 1022 -8.80 -27.27 -29.58
C GLU A 1022 -10.05 -27.66 -28.78
#